data_AF-A0A8J1TZR6-F1
#
_entry.id   AF-A0A8J1TZR6-F1
#
_cell.length_a   1.000
_cell.length_b   1.000
_cell.length_c   1.000
_cell.angle_alpha   90.00
_cell.angle_beta   90.00
_cell.angle_gamma   90.00
#
_symmetry.space_group_name_H-M   'P 1'
#
loop_
_entity.id
_entity.type
_entity.pdbx_description
1 polymer ?
#
loop_
_entity_poly.entity_id
_entity_poly.type
_entity_poly.pdbx_seq_one_letter_code
_entity_poly.pdbx_strand_id
1 'polypeptide(L)'
;MAEQTSHLWLEPVAHSIVKHIFKVGRKLGISDEDMDILKDDHQGNSEEMTYRILRKWHKSYEGRNPKVALHDALVECGLNDIADKHLGQKTIGLRSNITENVCNFMPTEDCRKCREHLESSNILVLTGLSGSGKTEIAKHYWAKHKKEYEVGWTVHSRTEHDLYNGLKLFHRFRPVDSHLSVMLGEMNEEMKRDTTKKFLIIFDDVTEETQSTIQQHFNPADNIKVIITTELRLYNFNQSDILEVGGFTKKEMSKFLDDLDGSFTQKVQLWTEMGHLPCAIACAVYDIRQQKTTIDKYLKEVNDVDTNTFVEQRTQRALGPDYKSRGFVKAHIMSVRNMIQELREENGPLTKEDVNGLCLVLKAIAYMDSKAIPVFLLEILLLIILNPRKESRISSCINQLLDKMLNRCWIGVFCEEKDKPRLLDIHELVQLAERSMTDDDDDSRLKTLEYLLKALLCYFTKDTGYMKFHKKNLLLLPHVEKAIDRVNDLRLESELDDPVAEQVSLTLLEIDLLDRLGHAYSKTGQLEQAEERLIRAVDLFAAILETTKDEILQTREELPLDSYAEMVYHKLKDHNIGNPVIGTVLNDTDIEQMKLEVGEREFPNLGSHNQVTKGAYKKLVDLNLALPEGQLKQIYVTELMSSTLYAYGRLYYYHREKFHQKKNRQQARCLIAALRLAHALGNVIAKDTGVHVLHTILTKRSGLLYLHSEDLDENGEKKSAEAALSHLYEGKKEYKTLLQYEVSDVQWFQRGILKVTKNDPHHGSICREKFLFICKRILDIETDASKRSEVERDGKSCLRALKRNIENQEHGELTLQRGGDYLLICAEFNVAVKQWQYAIMDYKESVHRYKEALTIPWKKYARAITGMMKVGRDWFTDDPDEPSAIGVVNYTRQEAAVFVERAPQPFKNAINVLIGNAPTPLPLQRSKSLPAPPMSLESEPLTPPML
;
A
#
# COMPACT_ATOMS: atom_id res chain seq x y z
N MET A 1 -4.78 7.52 -33.70
CA MET A 1 -3.73 6.90 -34.54
C MET A 1 -2.83 5.92 -33.79
N ALA A 2 -2.68 5.99 -32.45
CA ALA A 2 -1.88 5.02 -31.67
C ALA A 2 -2.55 3.64 -31.44
N GLU A 3 -3.87 3.51 -31.62
CA GLU A 3 -4.60 2.23 -31.48
C GLU A 3 -4.46 1.29 -32.69
N GLN A 4 -4.05 1.79 -33.86
CA GLN A 4 -3.96 0.97 -35.08
C GLN A 4 -2.65 0.17 -35.19
N THR A 5 -1.63 0.47 -34.38
CA THR A 5 -0.30 -0.16 -34.49
C THR A 5 -0.03 -1.32 -33.53
N SER A 6 -0.89 -1.58 -32.53
CA SER A 6 -0.62 -2.59 -31.48
C SER A 6 -0.83 -4.06 -31.91
N HIS A 7 -1.55 -4.30 -33.02
CA HIS A 7 -1.95 -5.65 -33.46
C HIS A 7 -1.29 -6.11 -34.78
N LEU A 8 -0.44 -5.28 -35.40
CA LEU A 8 0.20 -5.59 -36.70
C LEU A 8 1.09 -6.84 -36.67
N TRP A 9 1.61 -7.20 -35.50
CA TRP A 9 2.43 -8.42 -35.33
C TRP A 9 1.63 -9.73 -35.43
N LEU A 10 0.29 -9.68 -35.41
CA LEU A 10 -0.57 -10.85 -35.55
C LEU A 10 -0.72 -11.31 -37.00
N GLU A 11 -0.56 -10.43 -37.99
CA GLU A 11 -0.78 -10.76 -39.41
C GLU A 11 0.12 -11.90 -39.92
N PRO A 12 1.45 -11.91 -39.65
CA PRO A 12 2.32 -12.99 -40.11
C PRO A 12 1.99 -14.34 -39.44
N VAL A 13 1.52 -14.30 -38.20
CA VAL A 13 1.09 -15.49 -37.44
C VAL A 13 -0.22 -16.00 -38.03
N ALA A 14 -1.20 -15.12 -38.24
CA ALA A 14 -2.50 -15.44 -38.79
C ALA A 14 -2.37 -16.15 -40.15
N HIS A 15 -1.54 -15.61 -41.04
CA HIS A 15 -1.27 -16.20 -42.35
C HIS A 15 -0.69 -17.63 -42.25
N SER A 16 0.12 -17.89 -41.22
CA SER A 16 0.78 -19.19 -41.04
C SER A 16 -0.11 -20.25 -40.40
N ILE A 17 -1.18 -19.86 -39.68
CA ILE A 17 -2.01 -20.80 -38.89
C ILE A 17 -3.43 -20.96 -39.42
N VAL A 18 -3.73 -20.50 -40.63
CA VAL A 18 -5.08 -20.54 -41.23
C VAL A 18 -5.75 -21.92 -41.11
N LYS A 19 -4.99 -23.01 -41.34
CA LYS A 19 -5.51 -24.39 -41.26
C LYS A 19 -5.70 -24.90 -39.82
N HIS A 20 -5.19 -24.18 -38.83
CA HIS A 20 -5.13 -24.58 -37.43
C HIS A 20 -5.85 -23.61 -36.50
N ILE A 21 -6.45 -22.52 -37.01
CA ILE A 21 -6.99 -21.44 -36.19
C ILE A 21 -8.05 -21.88 -35.19
N PHE A 22 -8.96 -22.80 -35.54
CA PHE A 22 -9.95 -23.29 -34.58
C PHE A 22 -9.31 -24.05 -33.42
N LYS A 23 -8.25 -24.81 -33.69
CA LYS A 23 -7.50 -25.52 -32.64
C LYS A 23 -6.76 -24.54 -31.73
N VAL A 24 -6.13 -23.52 -32.33
CA VAL A 24 -5.40 -22.47 -31.61
C VAL A 24 -6.35 -21.56 -30.83
N GLY A 25 -7.48 -21.15 -31.43
CA GLY A 25 -8.50 -20.30 -30.81
C GLY A 25 -9.11 -20.91 -29.56
N ARG A 26 -9.42 -22.22 -29.58
CA ARG A 26 -9.86 -22.94 -28.37
C ARG A 26 -8.82 -22.90 -27.25
N LYS A 27 -7.54 -23.06 -27.59
CA LYS A 27 -6.44 -22.98 -26.62
C LYS A 27 -6.26 -21.58 -26.04
N LEU A 28 -6.61 -20.57 -26.82
CA LEU A 28 -6.63 -19.17 -26.39
C LEU A 28 -7.90 -18.79 -25.62
N GLY A 29 -8.83 -19.73 -25.41
CA GLY A 29 -10.08 -19.51 -24.67
C GLY A 29 -11.18 -18.82 -25.47
N ILE A 30 -11.11 -18.82 -26.80
CA ILE A 30 -12.17 -18.30 -27.67
C ILE A 30 -13.28 -19.37 -27.79
N SER A 31 -14.54 -18.99 -27.61
CA SER A 31 -15.67 -19.90 -27.71
C SER A 31 -15.89 -20.39 -29.16
N ASP A 32 -16.43 -21.59 -29.33
CA ASP A 32 -16.77 -22.12 -30.66
C ASP A 32 -17.83 -21.25 -31.36
N GLU A 33 -18.81 -20.73 -30.61
CA GLU A 33 -19.82 -19.78 -31.12
C GLU A 33 -19.17 -18.51 -31.70
N ASP A 34 -18.19 -17.93 -31.01
CA ASP A 34 -17.49 -16.74 -31.49
C ASP A 34 -16.66 -16.99 -32.75
N MET A 35 -16.10 -18.19 -32.89
CA MET A 35 -15.32 -18.57 -34.07
C MET A 35 -16.22 -18.92 -35.25
N ASP A 36 -17.39 -19.51 -35.01
CA ASP A 36 -18.39 -19.82 -36.04
C ASP A 36 -19.04 -18.54 -36.60
N ILE A 37 -19.36 -17.56 -35.74
CA ILE A 37 -19.82 -16.23 -36.19
C ILE A 37 -18.78 -15.59 -37.13
N LEU A 38 -17.51 -15.58 -36.72
CA LEU A 38 -16.43 -14.99 -37.54
C LEU A 38 -16.16 -15.77 -38.82
N LYS A 39 -16.48 -17.06 -38.86
CA LYS A 39 -16.37 -17.91 -40.04
C LYS A 39 -17.47 -17.61 -41.06
N ASP A 40 -18.69 -17.40 -40.57
CA ASP A 40 -19.84 -17.05 -41.42
C ASP A 40 -19.73 -15.62 -41.98
N ASP A 41 -19.23 -14.68 -41.18
CA ASP A 41 -19.01 -13.28 -41.60
C ASP A 41 -17.92 -13.12 -42.67
N HIS A 42 -17.02 -14.11 -42.82
CA HIS A 42 -15.85 -14.05 -43.70
C HIS A 42 -15.76 -15.26 -44.65
N GLN A 43 -16.90 -15.80 -45.09
CA GLN A 43 -16.97 -16.86 -46.09
C GLN A 43 -16.21 -16.44 -47.37
N GLY A 44 -15.05 -17.07 -47.61
CA GLY A 44 -14.19 -16.82 -48.77
C GLY A 44 -12.82 -16.21 -48.47
N ASN A 45 -12.56 -15.72 -47.25
CA ASN A 45 -11.23 -15.21 -46.86
C ASN A 45 -10.77 -15.79 -45.52
N SER A 46 -10.16 -16.97 -45.58
CA SER A 46 -9.69 -17.70 -44.40
C SER A 46 -8.53 -17.00 -43.66
N GLU A 47 -7.77 -16.14 -44.33
CA GLU A 47 -6.70 -15.35 -43.71
C GLU A 47 -7.26 -14.21 -42.86
N GLU A 48 -8.21 -13.44 -43.41
CA GLU A 48 -8.90 -12.37 -42.69
C GLU A 48 -9.68 -12.93 -41.50
N MET A 49 -10.39 -14.04 -41.68
CA MET A 49 -11.07 -14.76 -40.58
C MET A 49 -10.06 -15.12 -39.47
N THR A 50 -8.90 -15.67 -39.85
CA THR A 50 -7.87 -16.08 -38.88
C THR A 50 -7.30 -14.89 -38.12
N TYR A 51 -7.02 -13.79 -38.81
CA TYR A 51 -6.57 -12.55 -38.20
C TYR A 51 -7.60 -11.96 -37.23
N ARG A 52 -8.89 -11.96 -37.61
CA ARG A 52 -10.00 -11.45 -36.79
C ARG A 52 -10.18 -12.25 -35.51
N ILE A 53 -10.05 -13.58 -35.58
CA ILE A 53 -10.09 -14.47 -34.40
C ILE A 53 -8.95 -14.11 -33.43
N LEU A 54 -7.70 -14.02 -33.92
CA LEU A 54 -6.56 -13.64 -33.08
C LEU A 54 -6.68 -12.22 -32.52
N ARG A 55 -7.21 -11.28 -33.31
CA ARG A 55 -7.42 -9.90 -32.86
C ARG A 55 -8.51 -9.81 -31.79
N LYS A 56 -9.61 -10.55 -31.93
CA LYS A 56 -10.68 -10.62 -30.93
C LYS A 56 -10.13 -11.14 -29.61
N TRP A 57 -9.36 -12.23 -29.64
CA TRP A 57 -8.66 -12.74 -28.47
C TRP A 57 -7.69 -11.72 -27.86
N HIS A 58 -6.84 -11.08 -28.67
CA HIS A 58 -5.89 -10.09 -28.16
C HIS A 58 -6.60 -8.90 -27.47
N LYS A 59 -7.80 -8.52 -27.93
CA LYS A 59 -8.60 -7.47 -27.30
C LYS A 59 -9.23 -7.92 -25.98
N SER A 60 -9.60 -9.18 -25.86
CA SER A 60 -10.19 -9.75 -24.63
C SER A 60 -9.14 -10.33 -23.66
N TYR A 61 -7.86 -10.33 -24.02
CA TYR A 61 -6.78 -10.91 -23.21
C TYR A 61 -6.28 -9.92 -22.15
N GLU A 62 -6.51 -10.24 -20.88
CA GLU A 62 -6.13 -9.41 -19.73
C GLU A 62 -4.72 -9.70 -19.18
N GLY A 63 -3.97 -10.64 -19.79
CA GLY A 63 -2.62 -11.00 -19.35
C GLY A 63 -1.54 -10.01 -19.82
N ARG A 64 -0.42 -9.95 -19.08
CA ARG A 64 0.66 -8.96 -19.33
C ARG A 64 1.44 -9.15 -20.64
N ASN A 65 1.40 -10.34 -21.26
CA ASN A 65 2.15 -10.62 -22.49
C ASN A 65 1.37 -11.52 -23.47
N PRO A 66 0.65 -10.96 -24.46
CA PRO A 66 -0.10 -11.75 -25.44
C PRO A 66 0.82 -12.56 -26.36
N LYS A 67 2.08 -12.16 -26.61
CA LYS A 67 2.99 -12.97 -27.44
C LYS A 67 3.31 -14.31 -26.81
N VAL A 68 3.48 -14.35 -25.48
CA VAL A 68 3.78 -15.59 -24.74
C VAL A 68 2.59 -16.54 -24.73
N ALA A 69 1.38 -16.03 -24.45
CA ALA A 69 0.18 -16.86 -24.46
C ALA A 69 -0.13 -17.43 -25.86
N LEU A 70 0.09 -16.63 -26.91
CA LEU A 70 -0.05 -17.13 -28.28
C LEU A 70 1.03 -18.16 -28.62
N HIS A 71 2.27 -17.95 -28.19
CA HIS A 71 3.36 -18.91 -28.35
C HIS A 71 3.02 -20.26 -27.69
N ASP A 72 2.57 -20.25 -26.44
CA ASP A 72 2.21 -21.48 -25.72
C ASP A 72 1.03 -22.21 -26.39
N ALA A 73 0.00 -21.47 -26.84
CA ALA A 73 -1.13 -22.05 -27.57
C ALA A 73 -0.68 -22.71 -28.89
N LEU A 74 0.28 -22.12 -29.61
CA LEU A 74 0.84 -22.69 -30.83
C LEU A 74 1.66 -23.96 -30.56
N VAL A 75 2.48 -23.95 -29.51
CA VAL A 75 3.26 -25.12 -29.07
C VAL A 75 2.34 -26.27 -28.65
N GLU A 76 1.31 -25.99 -27.85
CA GLU A 76 0.31 -27.00 -27.48
C GLU A 76 -0.48 -27.55 -28.67
N CYS A 77 -0.57 -26.77 -29.75
CA CYS A 77 -1.18 -27.21 -31.00
C CYS A 77 -0.24 -28.03 -31.89
N GLY A 78 1.04 -28.16 -31.53
CA GLY A 78 2.08 -28.83 -32.31
C GLY A 78 2.69 -27.97 -33.42
N LEU A 79 2.59 -26.63 -33.31
CA LEU A 79 3.04 -25.66 -34.33
C LEU A 79 4.31 -24.93 -33.88
N ASN A 80 5.30 -25.69 -33.37
CA ASN A 80 6.54 -25.15 -32.80
C ASN A 80 7.30 -24.28 -33.80
N ASP A 81 7.43 -24.73 -35.04
CA ASP A 81 8.16 -24.02 -36.09
C ASP A 81 7.55 -22.65 -36.41
N ILE A 82 6.23 -22.51 -36.28
CA ILE A 82 5.51 -21.25 -36.50
C ILE A 82 5.66 -20.34 -35.28
N ALA A 83 5.56 -20.90 -34.08
CA ALA A 83 5.77 -20.18 -32.82
C ALA A 83 7.19 -19.57 -32.79
N ASP A 84 8.21 -20.38 -33.05
CA ASP A 84 9.61 -19.94 -33.05
C ASP A 84 9.91 -18.91 -34.15
N LYS A 85 9.35 -19.11 -35.36
CA LYS A 85 9.59 -18.23 -36.51
C LYS A 85 8.95 -16.84 -36.36
N HIS A 86 7.75 -16.75 -35.81
CA HIS A 86 6.98 -15.50 -35.78
C HIS A 86 6.93 -14.82 -34.41
N LEU A 87 7.12 -15.57 -33.32
CA LEU A 87 7.07 -15.05 -31.94
C LEU A 87 8.44 -15.12 -31.25
N GLY A 88 9.44 -15.73 -31.90
CA GLY A 88 10.77 -16.02 -31.36
C GLY A 88 10.77 -17.36 -30.61
N GLN A 89 11.95 -17.97 -30.48
CA GLN A 89 12.14 -19.08 -29.52
C GLN A 89 11.61 -18.64 -28.17
N LYS A 90 10.96 -19.56 -27.45
CA LYS A 90 10.66 -19.41 -26.02
C LYS A 90 11.92 -18.89 -25.34
N THR A 91 12.00 -17.58 -25.14
CA THR A 91 12.67 -17.06 -23.97
C THR A 91 11.80 -17.61 -22.88
N ILE A 92 12.15 -18.79 -22.38
CA ILE A 92 11.83 -19.24 -21.04
C ILE A 92 12.27 -18.04 -20.24
N GLY A 93 11.30 -17.17 -19.93
CA GLY A 93 11.57 -15.94 -19.23
C GLY A 93 12.12 -16.41 -17.90
N LEU A 94 13.44 -16.30 -17.75
CA LEU A 94 14.13 -16.44 -16.48
C LEU A 94 13.26 -15.70 -15.47
N ARG A 95 12.58 -16.45 -14.59
CA ARG A 95 11.78 -15.84 -13.54
C ARG A 95 12.79 -15.35 -12.51
N SER A 96 13.28 -14.13 -12.73
CA SER A 96 14.28 -13.54 -11.89
C SER A 96 13.99 -12.08 -11.57
N ASN A 97 14.26 -11.73 -10.32
CA ASN A 97 14.35 -10.37 -9.82
C ASN A 97 15.80 -9.99 -9.46
N ILE A 98 16.78 -10.83 -9.81
CA ILE A 98 18.20 -10.55 -9.60
C ILE A 98 18.72 -9.65 -10.72
N THR A 99 19.31 -8.53 -10.34
CA THR A 99 19.82 -7.49 -11.23
C THR A 99 21.12 -7.93 -11.91
N GLU A 100 21.20 -7.83 -13.24
CA GLU A 100 22.36 -8.35 -14.01
C GLU A 100 23.53 -7.35 -14.16
N ASN A 101 23.29 -6.06 -13.96
CA ASN A 101 24.32 -5.02 -14.12
C ASN A 101 24.95 -4.66 -12.79
N VAL A 102 26.27 -4.81 -12.70
CA VAL A 102 27.09 -4.25 -11.64
C VAL A 102 28.08 -3.27 -12.28
N CYS A 103 27.82 -1.96 -12.13
CA CYS A 103 28.71 -0.92 -12.66
C CYS A 103 30.10 -1.05 -12.01
N ASN A 104 31.16 -0.98 -12.83
CA ASN A 104 32.55 -1.03 -12.39
C ASN A 104 32.95 -2.33 -11.63
N PHE A 105 32.28 -3.46 -11.91
CA PHE A 105 32.63 -4.73 -11.30
C PHE A 105 33.92 -5.33 -11.87
N MET A 106 34.82 -5.75 -10.98
CA MET A 106 35.98 -6.55 -11.32
C MET A 106 35.87 -7.92 -10.65
N PRO A 107 35.91 -9.03 -11.42
CA PRO A 107 35.95 -10.37 -10.84
C PRO A 107 37.16 -10.54 -9.91
N THR A 108 36.89 -10.92 -8.66
CA THR A 108 37.87 -11.22 -7.62
C THR A 108 38.10 -12.71 -7.48
N GLU A 109 39.13 -13.08 -6.73
CA GLU A 109 39.40 -14.44 -6.30
C GLU A 109 38.22 -15.03 -5.51
N ASP A 110 37.51 -14.20 -4.74
CA ASP A 110 36.33 -14.62 -4.00
C ASP A 110 35.15 -14.98 -4.92
N CYS A 111 35.09 -14.46 -6.15
CA CYS A 111 34.13 -14.92 -7.16
C CYS A 111 34.42 -16.36 -7.60
N ARG A 112 35.70 -16.73 -7.70
CA ARG A 112 36.11 -18.11 -8.01
C ARG A 112 35.76 -19.04 -6.85
N LYS A 113 36.09 -18.66 -5.61
CA LYS A 113 35.75 -19.44 -4.41
C LYS A 113 34.23 -19.61 -4.23
N CYS A 114 33.45 -18.54 -4.46
CA CYS A 114 31.99 -18.58 -4.42
C CYS A 114 31.44 -19.67 -5.35
N ARG A 115 31.97 -19.75 -6.57
CA ARG A 115 31.60 -20.80 -7.53
C ARG A 115 31.98 -22.19 -7.03
N GLU A 116 33.22 -22.38 -6.58
CA GLU A 116 33.72 -23.68 -6.12
C GLU A 116 32.94 -24.21 -4.91
N HIS A 117 32.52 -23.31 -4.02
CA HIS A 117 31.61 -23.63 -2.93
C HIS A 117 30.24 -24.09 -3.42
N LEU A 118 29.62 -23.36 -4.35
CA LEU A 118 28.29 -23.72 -4.86
C LEU A 118 28.30 -24.97 -5.76
N GLU A 119 29.45 -25.35 -6.31
CA GLU A 119 29.65 -26.63 -7.00
C GLU A 119 29.66 -27.83 -6.01
N SER A 120 30.06 -27.60 -4.75
CA SER A 120 30.20 -28.66 -3.73
C SER A 120 29.14 -28.64 -2.61
N SER A 121 28.46 -27.52 -2.40
CA SER A 121 27.41 -27.32 -1.39
C SER A 121 26.17 -26.66 -1.98
N ASN A 122 25.02 -26.85 -1.34
CA ASN A 122 23.77 -26.17 -1.71
C ASN A 122 23.61 -24.81 -1.03
N ILE A 123 24.39 -24.53 0.01
CA ILE A 123 24.35 -23.28 0.78
C ILE A 123 25.73 -22.65 0.77
N LEU A 124 25.78 -21.34 0.52
CA LEU A 124 26.97 -20.54 0.70
C LEU A 124 26.63 -19.28 1.49
N VAL A 125 27.41 -19.01 2.53
CA VAL A 125 27.31 -17.81 3.36
C VAL A 125 28.50 -16.90 3.06
N LEU A 126 28.23 -15.78 2.41
CA LEU A 126 29.19 -14.70 2.22
C LEU A 126 29.15 -13.77 3.45
N THR A 127 30.19 -13.81 4.27
CA THR A 127 30.33 -12.97 5.48
C THR A 127 31.46 -11.96 5.30
N GLY A 128 31.33 -10.76 5.86
CA GLY A 128 32.36 -9.72 5.78
C GLY A 128 31.80 -8.33 6.04
N LEU A 129 32.68 -7.33 6.06
CA LEU A 129 32.31 -5.95 6.34
C LEU A 129 31.34 -5.37 5.29
N SER A 130 30.58 -4.35 5.69
CA SER A 130 29.79 -3.55 4.75
C SER A 130 30.66 -3.02 3.61
N GLY A 131 30.15 -3.06 2.39
CA GLY A 131 30.90 -2.57 1.22
C GLY A 131 32.06 -3.46 0.74
N SER A 132 32.27 -4.65 1.33
CA SER A 132 33.31 -5.59 0.88
C SER A 132 32.99 -6.27 -0.47
N GLY A 133 31.77 -6.13 -0.99
CA GLY A 133 31.35 -6.65 -2.30
C GLY A 133 30.53 -7.94 -2.27
N LYS A 134 30.07 -8.40 -1.10
CA LYS A 134 29.30 -9.67 -0.93
C LYS A 134 28.12 -9.80 -1.89
N THR A 135 27.23 -8.81 -1.89
CA THR A 135 26.04 -8.76 -2.76
C THR A 135 26.42 -8.74 -4.23
N GLU A 136 27.51 -8.07 -4.58
CA GLU A 136 27.98 -7.99 -5.97
C GLU A 136 28.64 -9.30 -6.44
N ILE A 137 29.31 -10.04 -5.55
CA ILE A 137 29.78 -11.40 -5.83
C ILE A 137 28.58 -12.34 -6.10
N ALA A 138 27.52 -12.25 -5.30
CA ALA A 138 26.31 -13.06 -5.48
C ALA A 138 25.59 -12.73 -6.82
N LYS A 139 25.44 -11.45 -7.15
CA LYS A 139 24.88 -10.99 -8.44
C LYS A 139 25.78 -11.40 -9.61
N HIS A 140 27.10 -11.33 -9.46
CA HIS A 140 28.04 -11.78 -10.49
C HIS A 140 27.92 -13.28 -10.76
N TYR A 141 27.79 -14.10 -9.71
CA TYR A 141 27.53 -15.53 -9.85
C TYR A 141 26.26 -15.78 -10.68
N TRP A 142 25.15 -15.10 -10.33
CA TRP A 142 23.92 -15.16 -11.11
C TRP A 142 24.16 -14.78 -12.59
N ALA A 143 24.76 -13.62 -12.85
CA ALA A 143 24.97 -13.13 -14.22
C ALA A 143 25.75 -14.13 -15.10
N LYS A 144 26.73 -14.83 -14.51
CA LYS A 144 27.57 -15.80 -15.21
C LYS A 144 26.90 -17.18 -15.36
N HIS A 145 26.09 -17.59 -14.39
CA HIS A 145 25.53 -18.94 -14.30
C HIS A 145 24.02 -19.02 -14.51
N LYS A 146 23.33 -17.93 -14.86
CA LYS A 146 21.87 -17.89 -15.04
C LYS A 146 21.31 -18.93 -16.01
N LYS A 147 22.11 -19.41 -16.97
CA LYS A 147 21.69 -20.48 -17.91
C LYS A 147 21.54 -21.85 -17.23
N GLU A 148 22.09 -22.01 -16.02
CA GLU A 148 22.01 -23.24 -15.22
C GLU A 148 20.77 -23.28 -14.31
N TYR A 149 20.01 -22.19 -14.26
CA TYR A 149 18.86 -22.02 -13.37
C TYR A 149 17.63 -21.57 -14.16
N GLU A 150 16.48 -22.16 -13.86
CA GLU A 150 15.20 -21.72 -14.42
C GLU A 150 14.63 -20.52 -13.63
N VAL A 151 15.00 -20.41 -12.36
CA VAL A 151 14.52 -19.37 -11.43
C VAL A 151 15.70 -18.83 -10.63
N GLY A 152 15.84 -17.50 -10.58
CA GLY A 152 16.80 -16.83 -9.71
C GLY A 152 16.09 -15.78 -8.89
N TRP A 153 16.10 -15.86 -7.58
CA TRP A 153 15.34 -14.94 -6.75
C TRP A 153 16.21 -14.33 -5.66
N THR A 154 16.23 -13.00 -5.55
CA THR A 154 16.80 -12.29 -4.41
C THR A 154 15.70 -11.85 -3.46
N VAL A 155 15.93 -12.07 -2.17
CA VAL A 155 15.06 -11.70 -1.06
C VAL A 155 15.88 -10.85 -0.12
N HIS A 156 15.51 -9.58 0.02
CA HIS A 156 16.11 -8.75 1.05
C HIS A 156 15.66 -9.25 2.41
N SER A 157 16.62 -9.50 3.29
CA SER A 157 16.44 -10.32 4.48
C SER A 157 16.91 -9.60 5.73
N ARG A 158 16.84 -8.27 5.75
CA ARG A 158 17.33 -7.47 6.86
C ARG A 158 16.39 -7.50 8.05
N THR A 159 15.11 -7.27 7.81
CA THR A 159 14.04 -7.36 8.81
C THR A 159 13.07 -8.49 8.45
N GLU A 160 12.26 -8.94 9.40
CA GLU A 160 11.16 -9.87 9.10
C GLU A 160 10.17 -9.30 8.08
N HIS A 161 9.98 -7.98 8.07
CA HIS A 161 9.12 -7.30 7.10
C HIS A 161 9.69 -7.35 5.68
N ASP A 162 11.00 -7.14 5.51
CA ASP A 162 11.67 -7.25 4.21
C ASP A 162 11.59 -8.67 3.68
N LEU A 163 11.88 -9.64 4.55
CA LEU A 163 11.81 -11.06 4.25
C LEU A 163 10.37 -11.41 3.81
N TYR A 164 9.37 -10.97 4.55
CA TYR A 164 7.95 -11.15 4.22
C TYR A 164 7.59 -10.58 2.83
N ASN A 165 8.00 -9.34 2.55
CA ASN A 165 7.69 -8.67 1.29
C ASN A 165 8.38 -9.33 0.09
N GLY A 166 9.64 -9.74 0.25
CA GLY A 166 10.37 -10.45 -0.81
C GLY A 166 9.79 -11.82 -1.13
N LEU A 167 9.28 -12.53 -0.11
CA LEU A 167 8.58 -13.82 -0.27
C LEU A 167 7.19 -13.64 -0.91
N LYS A 168 6.46 -12.60 -0.54
CA LYS A 168 5.15 -12.28 -1.12
C LYS A 168 5.20 -12.11 -2.64
N LEU A 169 6.29 -11.53 -3.16
CA LEU A 169 6.50 -11.36 -4.60
C LEU A 169 6.76 -12.70 -5.32
N PHE A 170 7.39 -13.66 -4.64
CA PHE A 170 7.58 -15.03 -5.13
C PHE A 170 6.23 -15.77 -5.22
N HIS A 171 5.36 -15.60 -4.21
CA HIS A 171 4.05 -16.24 -4.08
C HIS A 171 2.88 -15.48 -4.74
N ARG A 172 3.06 -14.95 -5.95
CA ARG A 172 2.08 -14.10 -6.66
C ARG A 172 0.65 -14.66 -6.89
N PHE A 173 0.29 -15.82 -6.32
CA PHE A 173 -1.00 -16.49 -6.53
C PHE A 173 -1.67 -17.10 -5.26
N ARG A 174 -1.29 -16.72 -4.02
CA ARG A 174 -2.03 -17.15 -2.81
C ARG A 174 -2.32 -16.01 -1.82
N PRO A 175 -3.43 -16.08 -1.04
CA PRO A 175 -3.76 -15.07 -0.06
C PRO A 175 -2.75 -15.05 1.08
N VAL A 176 -2.45 -13.84 1.52
CA VAL A 176 -1.33 -13.47 2.36
C VAL A 176 -1.88 -13.16 3.76
N ASP A 177 -2.03 -14.19 4.58
CA ASP A 177 -2.31 -14.11 6.04
C ASP A 177 -1.50 -15.18 6.82
N SER A 178 -0.50 -15.77 6.19
CA SER A 178 0.37 -16.78 6.81
C SER A 178 1.51 -16.10 7.57
N HIS A 179 1.87 -16.62 8.75
CA HIS A 179 3.10 -16.23 9.44
C HIS A 179 4.32 -16.42 8.53
N LEU A 180 5.34 -15.56 8.69
CA LEU A 180 6.56 -15.56 7.88
C LEU A 180 7.23 -16.93 7.77
N SER A 181 7.30 -17.65 8.90
CA SER A 181 7.80 -19.01 9.01
C SER A 181 7.07 -20.01 8.11
N VAL A 182 5.74 -19.89 8.03
CA VAL A 182 4.90 -20.75 7.18
C VAL A 182 5.15 -20.44 5.71
N MET A 183 5.21 -19.17 5.32
CA MET A 183 5.49 -18.80 3.92
C MET A 183 6.85 -19.30 3.46
N LEU A 184 7.87 -19.12 4.28
CA LEU A 184 9.23 -19.55 3.93
C LEU A 184 9.32 -21.08 3.82
N GLY A 185 8.66 -21.80 4.73
CA GLY A 185 8.53 -23.26 4.66
C GLY A 185 7.76 -23.74 3.43
N GLU A 186 6.62 -23.12 3.11
CA GLU A 186 5.83 -23.44 1.92
C GLU A 186 6.61 -23.20 0.63
N MET A 187 7.33 -22.07 0.52
CA MET A 187 8.20 -21.76 -0.60
C MET A 187 9.26 -22.84 -0.79
N ASN A 188 9.93 -23.22 0.29
CA ASN A 188 10.95 -24.26 0.26
C ASN A 188 10.37 -25.60 -0.21
N GLU A 189 9.24 -26.03 0.37
CA GLU A 189 8.58 -27.29 0.00
C GLU A 189 8.05 -27.29 -1.44
N GLU A 190 7.58 -26.16 -1.96
CA GLU A 190 7.16 -26.02 -3.35
C GLU A 190 8.36 -26.20 -4.31
N MET A 191 9.49 -25.54 -4.03
CA MET A 191 10.70 -25.67 -4.84
C MET A 191 11.29 -27.08 -4.79
N LYS A 192 11.23 -27.75 -3.63
CA LYS A 192 11.66 -29.15 -3.50
C LYS A 192 10.82 -30.11 -4.34
N ARG A 193 9.50 -29.87 -4.42
CA ARG A 193 8.59 -30.72 -5.22
C ARG A 193 8.85 -30.58 -6.71
N ASP A 194 9.24 -29.40 -7.16
CA ASP A 194 9.55 -29.15 -8.58
C ASP A 194 11.01 -29.52 -8.92
N THR A 195 11.27 -30.82 -8.93
CA THR A 195 12.58 -31.39 -9.27
C THR A 195 13.00 -31.15 -10.73
N THR A 196 12.09 -30.66 -11.58
CA THR A 196 12.37 -30.34 -12.98
C THR A 196 13.06 -28.99 -13.17
N LYS A 197 13.09 -28.16 -12.12
CA LYS A 197 13.69 -26.82 -12.13
C LYS A 197 14.82 -26.73 -11.13
N LYS A 198 15.84 -25.98 -11.52
CA LYS A 198 16.93 -25.52 -10.68
C LYS A 198 16.66 -24.09 -10.24
N PHE A 199 16.81 -23.86 -8.94
CA PHE A 199 16.54 -22.59 -8.29
C PHE A 199 17.85 -22.01 -7.72
N LEU A 200 18.05 -20.71 -7.87
CA LEU A 200 19.02 -19.94 -7.10
C LEU A 200 18.26 -18.95 -6.22
N ILE A 201 18.44 -19.01 -4.91
CA ILE A 201 17.87 -18.06 -3.95
C ILE A 201 18.99 -17.27 -3.28
N ILE A 202 18.91 -15.95 -3.28
CA ILE A 202 19.83 -15.06 -2.59
C ILE A 202 19.08 -14.42 -1.42
N PHE A 203 19.45 -14.74 -0.19
CA PHE A 203 19.01 -13.99 1.00
C PHE A 203 20.02 -12.88 1.25
N ASP A 204 19.68 -11.67 0.81
CA ASP A 204 20.59 -10.53 0.85
C ASP A 204 20.42 -9.74 2.14
N ASP A 205 21.54 -9.50 2.84
CA ASP A 205 21.67 -8.72 4.07
C ASP A 205 20.96 -9.32 5.29
N VAL A 206 21.25 -10.59 5.60
CA VAL A 206 20.69 -11.30 6.76
C VAL A 206 21.25 -10.75 8.07
N THR A 207 20.36 -10.47 9.02
CA THR A 207 20.66 -9.98 10.38
C THR A 207 20.33 -11.02 11.45
N GLU A 208 20.57 -10.72 12.74
CA GLU A 208 20.27 -11.64 13.84
C GLU A 208 18.77 -11.94 13.94
N GLU A 209 17.95 -10.93 13.62
CA GLU A 209 16.49 -11.02 13.61
C GLU A 209 16.01 -12.10 12.63
N THR A 210 16.47 -12.05 11.38
CA THR A 210 15.96 -12.91 10.31
C THR A 210 16.71 -14.23 10.16
N GLN A 211 17.96 -14.30 10.65
CA GLN A 211 18.79 -15.51 10.57
C GLN A 211 18.05 -16.72 11.13
N SER A 212 17.46 -16.59 12.32
CA SER A 212 16.80 -17.69 13.01
C SER A 212 15.63 -18.25 12.18
N THR A 213 14.81 -17.35 11.63
CA THR A 213 13.68 -17.68 10.77
C THR A 213 14.11 -18.38 9.47
N ILE A 214 15.17 -17.89 8.81
CA ILE A 214 15.69 -18.50 7.59
C ILE A 214 16.23 -19.90 7.87
N GLN A 215 17.05 -20.05 8.91
CA GLN A 215 17.65 -21.34 9.27
C GLN A 215 16.60 -22.40 9.65
N GLN A 216 15.58 -22.02 10.41
CA GLN A 216 14.57 -22.96 10.90
C GLN A 216 13.60 -23.42 9.82
N HIS A 217 13.29 -22.55 8.85
CA HIS A 217 12.20 -22.80 7.90
C HIS A 217 12.67 -23.00 6.45
N PHE A 218 13.94 -22.73 6.13
CA PHE A 218 14.50 -22.90 4.80
C PHE A 218 15.65 -23.92 4.77
N ASN A 219 15.32 -25.15 4.38
CA ASN A 219 16.27 -26.25 4.20
C ASN A 219 16.31 -26.70 2.72
N PRO A 220 17.28 -26.27 1.91
CA PRO A 220 17.29 -26.48 0.46
C PRO A 220 17.58 -27.94 0.06
N ALA A 221 16.93 -28.41 -1.01
CA ALA A 221 17.27 -29.68 -1.68
C ALA A 221 18.33 -29.47 -2.79
N ASP A 222 18.77 -30.56 -3.44
CA ASP A 222 19.84 -30.54 -4.45
C ASP A 222 19.54 -29.69 -5.69
N ASN A 223 18.26 -29.46 -6.00
CA ASN A 223 17.85 -28.57 -7.08
C ASN A 223 17.80 -27.08 -6.67
N ILE A 224 18.14 -26.75 -5.41
CA ILE A 224 18.05 -25.40 -4.86
C ILE A 224 19.44 -24.98 -4.35
N LYS A 225 20.02 -23.94 -4.95
CA LYS A 225 21.23 -23.29 -4.46
C LYS A 225 20.86 -22.02 -3.69
N VAL A 226 21.55 -21.77 -2.59
CA VAL A 226 21.28 -20.64 -1.70
C VAL A 226 22.57 -19.85 -1.47
N ILE A 227 22.49 -18.55 -1.67
CA ILE A 227 23.54 -17.61 -1.25
C ILE A 227 22.98 -16.72 -0.16
N ILE A 228 23.66 -16.62 0.97
CA ILE A 228 23.32 -15.73 2.07
C ILE A 228 24.42 -14.67 2.15
N THR A 229 24.06 -13.38 2.15
CA THR A 229 25.01 -12.30 2.44
C THR A 229 24.73 -11.75 3.83
N THR A 230 25.79 -11.50 4.62
CA THR A 230 25.64 -10.97 5.98
C THR A 230 26.91 -10.26 6.46
N GLU A 231 26.78 -9.42 7.48
CA GLU A 231 27.90 -8.89 8.25
C GLU A 231 28.21 -9.74 9.50
N LEU A 232 27.31 -10.64 9.86
CA LEU A 232 27.45 -11.47 11.05
C LEU A 232 28.51 -12.53 10.83
N ARG A 233 29.33 -12.75 11.86
CA ARG A 233 30.09 -13.99 12.03
C ARG A 233 29.12 -15.05 12.55
N LEU A 234 28.32 -15.58 11.64
CA LEU A 234 27.23 -16.49 11.97
C LEU A 234 27.79 -17.76 12.65
N TYR A 235 27.47 -17.94 13.93
CA TYR A 235 28.02 -19.03 14.76
C TYR A 235 27.41 -20.41 14.45
N ASN A 236 26.32 -20.49 13.68
CA ASN A 236 25.48 -21.69 13.54
C ASN A 236 25.39 -22.29 12.12
N PHE A 237 26.16 -21.80 11.14
CA PHE A 237 26.32 -22.49 9.85
C PHE A 237 27.57 -23.38 9.88
N ASN A 238 27.60 -24.46 9.10
CA ASN A 238 28.82 -25.26 9.01
C ASN A 238 29.95 -24.37 8.51
N GLN A 239 31.12 -24.48 9.15
CA GLN A 239 32.27 -23.66 8.80
C GLN A 239 32.71 -23.87 7.34
N SER A 240 32.40 -25.04 6.76
CA SER A 240 32.62 -25.37 5.35
C SER A 240 31.73 -24.59 4.39
N ASP A 241 30.59 -24.04 4.82
CA ASP A 241 29.65 -23.28 3.98
C ASP A 241 29.91 -21.77 4.03
N ILE A 242 30.88 -21.31 4.84
CA ILE A 242 31.16 -19.89 5.07
C ILE A 242 32.37 -19.44 4.25
N LEU A 243 32.20 -18.35 3.49
CA LEU A 243 33.25 -17.65 2.76
C LEU A 243 33.40 -16.21 3.31
N GLU A 244 34.55 -15.93 3.92
CA GLU A 244 34.89 -14.57 4.39
C GLU A 244 35.38 -13.69 3.23
N VAL A 245 34.66 -12.59 3.00
CA VAL A 245 34.92 -11.61 1.93
C VAL A 245 35.61 -10.38 2.53
N GLY A 246 36.93 -10.33 2.37
CA GLY A 246 37.80 -9.33 3.00
C GLY A 246 38.02 -8.02 2.22
N GLY A 247 37.42 -7.87 1.04
CA GLY A 247 37.67 -6.75 0.11
C GLY A 247 38.81 -7.04 -0.86
N PHE A 248 39.36 -6.00 -1.52
CA PHE A 248 40.41 -6.20 -2.52
C PHE A 248 41.75 -6.58 -1.89
N THR A 249 42.35 -7.67 -2.39
CA THR A 249 43.75 -7.99 -2.14
C THR A 249 44.68 -7.02 -2.86
N LYS A 250 45.96 -6.98 -2.47
CA LYS A 250 46.97 -6.14 -3.14
C LYS A 250 47.10 -6.41 -4.65
N LYS A 251 46.93 -7.67 -5.07
CA LYS A 251 46.99 -8.08 -6.48
C LYS A 251 45.77 -7.59 -7.26
N GLU A 252 44.58 -7.76 -6.68
CA GLU A 252 43.32 -7.28 -7.25
C GLU A 252 43.28 -5.76 -7.32
N MET A 253 43.75 -5.07 -6.27
CA MET A 253 43.93 -3.62 -6.25
C MET A 253 44.78 -3.14 -7.42
N SER A 254 45.94 -3.77 -7.66
CA SER A 254 46.81 -3.36 -8.77
C SER A 254 46.03 -3.42 -10.08
N LYS A 255 45.35 -4.55 -10.33
CA LYS A 255 44.54 -4.74 -11.54
C LYS A 255 43.39 -3.75 -11.65
N PHE A 256 42.70 -3.44 -10.54
CA PHE A 256 41.59 -2.50 -10.52
C PHE A 256 42.04 -1.05 -10.80
N LEU A 257 43.24 -0.70 -10.33
CA LEU A 257 43.83 0.63 -10.45
C LEU A 257 44.83 0.75 -11.61
N ASP A 258 44.98 -0.26 -12.47
CA ASP A 258 46.02 -0.27 -13.52
C ASP A 258 45.86 0.95 -14.44
N ASP A 259 44.61 1.26 -14.82
CA ASP A 259 44.25 2.39 -15.69
C ASP A 259 44.24 3.77 -14.97
N LEU A 260 44.70 3.84 -13.72
CA LEU A 260 44.82 5.10 -12.98
C LEU A 260 46.28 5.58 -13.00
N ASP A 261 46.51 6.82 -13.40
CA ASP A 261 47.86 7.42 -13.39
C ASP A 261 48.40 7.55 -11.97
N GLY A 262 49.61 7.01 -11.75
CA GLY A 262 50.30 7.06 -10.47
C GLY A 262 51.29 5.90 -10.27
N SER A 263 52.27 6.11 -9.41
CA SER A 263 53.20 5.07 -8.98
C SER A 263 52.48 3.97 -8.18
N PHE A 264 53.07 2.76 -8.18
CA PHE A 264 52.55 1.65 -7.38
C PHE A 264 52.40 2.00 -5.89
N THR A 265 53.35 2.77 -5.35
CA THR A 265 53.33 3.24 -3.95
C THR A 265 52.10 4.10 -3.67
N GLN A 266 51.75 5.02 -4.58
CA GLN A 266 50.56 5.87 -4.46
C GLN A 266 49.27 5.06 -4.53
N LYS A 267 49.19 4.07 -5.44
CA LYS A 267 48.04 3.15 -5.55
C LYS A 267 47.85 2.32 -4.27
N VAL A 268 48.94 1.84 -3.67
CA VAL A 268 48.92 1.13 -2.38
C VAL A 268 48.44 2.03 -1.26
N GLN A 269 48.89 3.28 -1.21
CA GLN A 269 48.46 4.25 -0.21
C GLN A 269 46.98 4.55 -0.32
N LEU A 270 46.47 4.79 -1.54
CA LEU A 270 45.04 4.96 -1.81
C LEU A 270 44.22 3.76 -1.31
N TRP A 271 44.62 2.54 -1.67
CA TRP A 271 43.94 1.32 -1.23
C TRP A 271 43.91 1.18 0.30
N THR A 272 45.03 1.47 0.96
CA THR A 272 45.15 1.39 2.42
C THR A 272 44.22 2.40 3.09
N GLU A 273 44.24 3.64 2.60
CA GLU A 273 43.41 4.73 3.13
C GLU A 273 41.91 4.43 2.97
N MET A 274 41.53 3.76 1.89
CA MET A 274 40.14 3.35 1.61
C MET A 274 39.71 2.09 2.38
N GLY A 275 40.53 1.59 3.32
CA GLY A 275 40.18 0.43 4.16
C GLY A 275 40.10 -0.90 3.41
N HIS A 276 40.69 -0.97 2.21
CA HIS A 276 40.65 -2.11 1.30
C HIS A 276 39.25 -2.44 0.73
N LEU A 277 38.27 -1.56 0.93
CA LEU A 277 36.88 -1.79 0.52
C LEU A 277 36.69 -1.46 -0.97
N PRO A 278 36.16 -2.39 -1.79
CA PRO A 278 35.88 -2.14 -3.19
C PRO A 278 34.98 -0.92 -3.44
N CYS A 279 33.95 -0.73 -2.60
CA CYS A 279 33.05 0.42 -2.74
C CYS A 279 33.76 1.77 -2.53
N ALA A 280 34.62 1.87 -1.52
CA ALA A 280 35.36 3.10 -1.19
C ALA A 280 36.37 3.44 -2.30
N ILE A 281 37.08 2.42 -2.80
CA ILE A 281 38.06 2.58 -3.88
C ILE A 281 37.36 2.97 -5.19
N ALA A 282 36.22 2.37 -5.51
CA ALA A 282 35.44 2.74 -6.69
C ALA A 282 35.01 4.22 -6.65
N CYS A 283 34.56 4.72 -5.49
CA CYS A 283 34.23 6.13 -5.29
C CYS A 283 35.45 7.03 -5.53
N ALA A 284 36.59 6.70 -4.91
CA ALA A 284 37.81 7.48 -5.04
C ALA A 284 38.33 7.53 -6.48
N VAL A 285 38.37 6.39 -7.17
CA VAL A 285 38.80 6.30 -8.57
C VAL A 285 37.91 7.14 -9.49
N TYR A 286 36.60 7.11 -9.26
CA TYR A 286 35.66 7.91 -10.02
C TYR A 286 35.96 9.40 -9.87
N ASP A 287 36.12 9.89 -8.64
CA ASP A 287 36.42 11.31 -8.38
C ASP A 287 37.76 11.73 -8.97
N ILE A 288 38.80 10.91 -8.81
CA ILE A 288 40.13 11.21 -9.36
C ILE A 288 40.04 11.44 -10.88
N ARG A 289 39.30 10.57 -11.58
CA ARG A 289 39.09 10.65 -13.02
C ARG A 289 38.25 11.86 -13.42
N GLN A 290 37.12 12.10 -12.76
CA GLN A 290 36.23 13.21 -13.13
C GLN A 290 36.87 14.57 -12.90
N GLN A 291 37.57 14.74 -11.79
CA GLN A 291 38.24 16.00 -11.46
C GLN A 291 39.56 16.20 -12.20
N LYS A 292 40.01 15.20 -12.97
CA LYS A 292 41.34 15.20 -13.61
C LYS A 292 42.45 15.55 -12.60
N THR A 293 42.33 15.03 -11.38
CA THR A 293 43.28 15.23 -10.29
C THR A 293 44.27 14.05 -10.22
N THR A 294 45.31 14.15 -9.39
CA THR A 294 46.27 13.07 -9.19
C THR A 294 45.96 12.30 -7.89
N ILE A 295 46.44 11.07 -7.77
CA ILE A 295 46.29 10.27 -6.53
C ILE A 295 46.84 11.04 -5.32
N ASP A 296 48.00 11.68 -5.45
CA ASP A 296 48.60 12.47 -4.36
C ASP A 296 47.74 13.65 -3.94
N LYS A 297 47.19 14.38 -4.91
CA LYS A 297 46.35 15.55 -4.62
C LYS A 297 45.06 15.11 -3.93
N TYR A 298 44.42 14.06 -4.44
CA TYR A 298 43.24 13.46 -3.82
C TYR A 298 43.52 12.99 -2.38
N LEU A 299 44.61 12.26 -2.18
CA LEU A 299 45.00 11.79 -0.84
C LEU A 299 45.30 12.94 0.12
N LYS A 300 45.88 14.05 -0.34
CA LYS A 300 46.08 15.25 0.48
C LYS A 300 44.76 15.90 0.88
N GLU A 301 43.81 16.01 -0.04
CA GLU A 301 42.50 16.62 0.22
C GLU A 301 41.64 15.74 1.16
N VAL A 302 41.71 14.42 0.98
CA VAL A 302 41.04 13.44 1.84
C VAL A 302 41.64 13.42 3.25
N ASN A 303 42.95 13.59 3.36
CA ASN A 303 43.66 13.63 4.64
C ASN A 303 43.88 15.05 5.17
N ASP A 304 43.16 16.03 4.65
CA ASP A 304 43.18 17.38 5.20
C ASP A 304 42.77 17.35 6.68
N VAL A 305 43.37 18.23 7.49
CA VAL A 305 43.23 18.24 8.96
C VAL A 305 41.75 18.35 9.33
N ASP A 306 40.98 19.16 8.61
CA ASP A 306 39.55 19.31 8.83
C ASP A 306 38.79 18.02 8.52
N THR A 307 39.07 17.34 7.40
CA THR A 307 38.41 16.08 7.02
C THR A 307 38.79 14.94 7.98
N ASN A 308 40.05 14.86 8.40
CA ASN A 308 40.54 13.84 9.33
C ASN A 308 39.99 14.03 10.74
N THR A 309 40.03 15.25 11.26
CA THR A 309 39.47 15.57 12.58
C THR A 309 37.96 15.31 12.59
N PHE A 310 37.25 15.70 11.52
CA PHE A 310 35.83 15.44 11.30
C PHE A 310 35.51 13.94 11.33
N VAL A 311 36.25 13.13 10.56
CA VAL A 311 36.03 11.68 10.50
C VAL A 311 36.40 10.99 11.81
N GLU A 312 37.52 11.35 12.45
CA GLU A 312 37.99 10.72 13.69
C GLU A 312 37.06 10.96 14.87
N GLN A 313 36.59 12.19 15.07
CA GLN A 313 35.66 12.53 16.15
C GLN A 313 34.29 11.86 15.99
N ARG A 314 33.81 11.69 14.74
CA ARG A 314 32.44 11.25 14.45
C ARG A 314 32.30 9.76 14.18
N THR A 315 33.29 9.12 13.55
CA THR A 315 33.27 7.66 13.39
C THR A 315 33.48 6.91 14.71
N GLN A 316 34.16 7.48 15.70
CA GLN A 316 34.25 6.87 17.04
C GLN A 316 32.90 6.76 17.75
N ARG A 317 31.99 7.73 17.55
CA ARG A 317 30.64 7.71 18.16
C ARG A 317 29.66 6.83 17.38
N ALA A 318 29.69 6.87 16.05
CA ALA A 318 28.70 6.20 15.20
C ALA A 318 29.04 4.76 14.78
N LEU A 319 30.33 4.37 14.74
CA LEU A 319 30.78 3.10 14.14
C LEU A 319 31.51 2.17 15.10
N GLY A 320 31.68 2.57 16.36
CA GLY A 320 32.53 1.85 17.29
C GLY A 320 33.99 1.78 16.82
N PRO A 321 34.80 0.83 17.33
CA PRO A 321 36.24 0.75 17.05
C PRO A 321 36.61 0.24 15.65
N ASP A 322 35.64 -0.05 14.76
CA ASP A 322 35.91 -0.71 13.48
C ASP A 322 36.50 0.26 12.43
N TYR A 323 37.82 0.43 12.51
CA TYR A 323 38.67 1.36 11.75
C TYR A 323 38.51 1.33 10.22
N LYS A 324 37.94 0.26 9.64
CA LYS A 324 37.92 0.01 8.18
C LYS A 324 36.84 0.77 7.41
N SER A 325 35.76 1.21 8.06
CA SER A 325 34.68 2.00 7.41
C SER A 325 35.05 3.49 7.25
N ARG A 326 36.10 3.98 7.93
CA ARG A 326 36.58 5.38 7.84
C ARG A 326 36.98 5.77 6.43
N GLY A 327 37.63 4.87 5.70
CA GLY A 327 38.05 5.10 4.33
C GLY A 327 36.87 5.39 3.39
N PHE A 328 35.75 4.68 3.58
CA PHE A 328 34.53 4.95 2.84
C PHE A 328 33.95 6.33 3.17
N VAL A 329 33.81 6.68 4.46
CA VAL A 329 33.26 7.97 4.88
C VAL A 329 34.09 9.13 4.33
N LYS A 330 35.43 9.00 4.37
CA LYS A 330 36.38 9.94 3.76
C LYS A 330 36.15 10.12 2.26
N ALA A 331 36.08 9.01 1.51
CA ALA A 331 35.81 9.04 0.08
C ALA A 331 34.46 9.70 -0.23
N HIS A 332 33.44 9.37 0.57
CA HIS A 332 32.09 9.88 0.43
C HIS A 332 32.02 11.40 0.63
N ILE A 333 32.60 11.92 1.72
CA ILE A 333 32.67 13.37 1.99
C ILE A 333 33.30 14.12 0.82
N MET A 334 34.39 13.58 0.28
CA MET A 334 35.09 14.17 -0.86
C MET A 334 34.20 14.17 -2.12
N SER A 335 33.59 13.02 -2.42
CA SER A 335 32.66 12.88 -3.53
C SER A 335 31.46 13.83 -3.44
N VAL A 336 30.88 14.06 -2.25
CA VAL A 336 29.79 15.05 -2.08
C VAL A 336 30.28 16.45 -2.42
N ARG A 337 31.44 16.87 -1.90
CA ARG A 337 32.03 18.18 -2.20
C ARG A 337 32.26 18.36 -3.72
N ASN A 338 32.80 17.33 -4.35
CA ASN A 338 33.10 17.32 -5.78
C ASN A 338 31.83 17.40 -6.63
N MET A 339 30.81 16.63 -6.26
CA MET A 339 29.51 16.64 -6.94
C MET A 339 28.83 18.00 -6.87
N ILE A 340 28.86 18.67 -5.72
CA ILE A 340 28.31 20.03 -5.57
C ILE A 340 29.09 21.03 -6.44
N GLN A 341 30.41 20.89 -6.51
CA GLN A 341 31.26 21.75 -7.34
C GLN A 341 30.97 21.56 -8.83
N GLU A 342 30.84 20.32 -9.31
CA GLU A 342 30.45 20.01 -10.68
C GLU A 342 29.09 20.62 -11.04
N LEU A 343 28.09 20.51 -10.14
CA LEU A 343 26.77 21.09 -10.35
C LEU A 343 26.80 22.64 -10.45
N ARG A 344 27.74 23.31 -9.77
CA ARG A 344 27.98 24.76 -9.90
C ARG A 344 28.58 25.14 -11.25
N GLU A 345 29.43 24.28 -11.80
CA GLU A 345 30.07 24.52 -13.10
C GLU A 345 29.08 24.30 -14.25
N GLU A 346 28.25 23.27 -14.17
CA GLU A 346 27.28 22.90 -15.22
C GLU A 346 26.05 23.82 -15.29
N ASN A 347 25.54 24.30 -14.14
CA ASN A 347 24.28 25.07 -14.08
C ASN A 347 24.47 26.58 -13.86
N GLY A 348 25.70 27.09 -14.03
CA GLY A 348 26.09 28.44 -13.61
C GLY A 348 26.07 28.59 -12.08
N PRO A 349 26.29 29.81 -11.54
CA PRO A 349 26.38 30.01 -10.09
C PRO A 349 25.11 29.53 -9.40
N LEU A 350 25.22 28.42 -8.67
CA LEU A 350 24.20 27.99 -7.71
C LEU A 350 24.22 28.97 -6.55
N THR A 351 23.05 29.43 -6.14
CA THR A 351 22.94 30.28 -4.96
C THR A 351 23.27 29.47 -3.71
N LYS A 352 23.60 30.15 -2.60
CA LYS A 352 23.80 29.49 -1.30
C LYS A 352 22.57 28.68 -0.89
N GLU A 353 21.37 29.15 -1.23
CA GLU A 353 20.12 28.41 -1.02
C GLU A 353 20.11 27.11 -1.82
N ASP A 354 20.37 27.16 -3.13
CA ASP A 354 20.34 25.97 -4.00
C ASP A 354 21.29 24.87 -3.48
N VAL A 355 22.50 25.26 -3.06
CA VAL A 355 23.48 24.34 -2.46
C VAL A 355 22.97 23.78 -1.14
N ASN A 356 22.42 24.61 -0.26
CA ASN A 356 21.86 24.16 1.02
C ASN A 356 20.70 23.17 0.81
N GLY A 357 19.85 23.41 -0.19
CA GLY A 357 18.76 22.51 -0.55
C GLY A 357 19.27 21.16 -1.03
N LEU A 358 20.27 21.13 -1.93
CA LEU A 358 20.87 19.88 -2.41
C LEU A 358 21.52 19.08 -1.27
N CYS A 359 22.30 19.75 -0.40
CA CYS A 359 22.84 19.13 0.79
C CYS A 359 21.70 18.57 1.66
N LEU A 360 20.61 19.29 1.82
CA LEU A 360 19.49 18.84 2.64
C LEU A 360 18.78 17.61 2.08
N VAL A 361 18.70 17.45 0.75
CA VAL A 361 18.21 16.22 0.11
C VAL A 361 19.09 15.02 0.47
N LEU A 362 20.41 15.18 0.38
CA LEU A 362 21.38 14.14 0.75
C LEU A 362 21.29 13.79 2.24
N LYS A 363 21.13 14.80 3.10
CA LYS A 363 20.92 14.61 4.54
C LYS A 363 19.59 13.91 4.83
N ALA A 364 18.49 14.27 4.15
CA ALA A 364 17.18 13.66 4.36
C ALA A 364 17.16 12.17 3.98
N ILE A 365 17.89 11.79 2.93
CA ILE A 365 18.14 10.41 2.54
C ILE A 365 18.69 9.56 3.70
N ALA A 366 19.50 10.16 4.57
CA ALA A 366 20.13 9.49 5.70
C ALA A 366 19.12 9.05 6.79
N TYR A 367 17.94 9.66 6.80
CA TYR A 367 16.85 9.39 7.75
C TYR A 367 15.70 8.58 7.16
N MET A 368 15.79 8.19 5.88
CA MET A 368 14.81 7.34 5.21
C MET A 368 15.23 5.87 5.21
N ASP A 369 14.29 4.97 4.87
CA ASP A 369 14.68 3.61 4.49
C ASP A 369 15.64 3.62 3.30
N SER A 370 16.60 2.69 3.30
CA SER A 370 17.67 2.62 2.31
C SER A 370 17.20 2.14 0.93
N LYS A 371 15.99 1.58 0.83
CA LYS A 371 15.44 0.99 -0.39
C LYS A 371 14.20 1.72 -0.85
N ALA A 372 13.95 1.70 -2.16
CA ALA A 372 12.72 2.16 -2.78
C ALA A 372 12.36 3.64 -2.51
N ILE A 373 13.35 4.50 -2.24
CA ILE A 373 13.16 5.94 -2.00
C ILE A 373 12.55 6.57 -3.25
N PRO A 374 11.35 7.16 -3.18
CA PRO A 374 10.74 7.74 -4.38
C PRO A 374 11.39 9.07 -4.75
N VAL A 375 11.81 9.22 -6.01
CA VAL A 375 12.47 10.46 -6.51
C VAL A 375 11.59 11.69 -6.29
N PHE A 376 10.27 11.56 -6.45
CA PHE A 376 9.32 12.66 -6.22
C PHE A 376 9.42 13.24 -4.80
N LEU A 377 9.83 12.43 -3.81
CA LEU A 377 9.96 12.88 -2.43
C LEU A 377 11.17 13.81 -2.29
N LEU A 378 12.28 13.47 -2.97
CA LEU A 378 13.48 14.30 -3.04
C LEU A 378 13.20 15.62 -3.75
N GLU A 379 12.43 15.58 -4.84
CA GLU A 379 11.96 16.77 -5.56
C GLU A 379 11.19 17.72 -4.65
N ILE A 380 10.31 17.18 -3.83
CA ILE A 380 9.49 18.01 -2.95
C ILE A 380 10.22 18.54 -1.74
N LEU A 381 11.11 17.74 -1.15
CA LEU A 381 12.01 18.25 -0.13
C LEU A 381 12.72 19.50 -0.64
N LEU A 382 13.32 19.41 -1.83
CA LEU A 382 14.05 20.52 -2.43
C LEU A 382 13.16 21.73 -2.72
N LEU A 383 11.95 21.51 -3.26
CA LEU A 383 10.99 22.59 -3.54
C LEU A 383 10.48 23.30 -2.27
N ILE A 384 10.26 22.55 -1.18
CA ILE A 384 9.85 23.11 0.12
C ILE A 384 10.91 24.07 0.64
N ILE A 385 12.20 23.73 0.47
CA ILE A 385 13.32 24.51 0.98
C ILE A 385 13.61 25.74 0.09
N LEU A 386 13.62 25.55 -1.23
CA LEU A 386 14.13 26.54 -2.19
C LEU A 386 13.10 27.55 -2.71
N ASN A 387 11.87 27.52 -2.20
CA ASN A 387 10.72 28.33 -2.63
C ASN A 387 10.17 27.88 -4.01
N PRO A 388 8.86 27.64 -4.17
CA PRO A 388 8.27 27.05 -5.39
C PRO A 388 8.50 27.78 -6.72
N ARG A 389 9.02 29.02 -6.73
CA ARG A 389 9.18 29.83 -7.95
C ARG A 389 10.30 29.35 -8.91
N LYS A 390 11.10 28.33 -8.54
CA LYS A 390 12.29 27.86 -9.28
C LYS A 390 12.17 26.41 -9.81
N GLU A 391 10.95 25.89 -9.97
CA GLU A 391 10.64 24.47 -10.19
C GLU A 391 11.40 23.78 -11.34
N SER A 392 11.55 24.43 -12.51
CA SER A 392 12.21 23.82 -13.68
C SER A 392 13.72 23.63 -13.51
N ARG A 393 14.42 24.62 -12.92
CA ARG A 393 15.86 24.53 -12.64
C ARG A 393 16.14 23.47 -11.56
N ILE A 394 15.29 23.44 -10.54
CA ILE A 394 15.40 22.50 -9.40
C ILE A 394 15.26 21.05 -9.86
N SER A 395 14.25 20.76 -10.69
CA SER A 395 14.03 19.43 -11.24
C SER A 395 15.22 18.96 -12.08
N SER A 396 15.83 19.86 -12.86
CA SER A 396 17.07 19.55 -13.61
C SER A 396 18.24 19.24 -12.67
N CYS A 397 18.44 20.03 -11.62
CA CYS A 397 19.52 19.82 -10.64
C CYS A 397 19.39 18.48 -9.91
N ILE A 398 18.17 18.04 -9.57
CA ILE A 398 17.94 16.74 -8.94
C ILE A 398 18.29 15.61 -9.89
N ASN A 399 17.85 15.68 -11.14
CA ASN A 399 18.18 14.63 -12.12
C ASN A 399 19.69 14.50 -12.32
N GLN A 400 20.40 15.62 -12.45
CA GLN A 400 21.87 15.61 -12.53
C GLN A 400 22.53 15.11 -11.25
N LEU A 401 22.01 15.47 -10.06
CA LEU A 401 22.47 14.93 -8.77
C LEU A 401 22.35 13.40 -8.78
N LEU A 402 21.18 12.88 -9.14
CA LEU A 402 20.92 11.44 -9.19
C LEU A 402 21.83 10.73 -10.21
N ASP A 403 22.03 11.30 -11.40
CA ASP A 403 22.95 10.74 -12.40
C ASP A 403 24.40 10.69 -11.86
N LYS A 404 24.83 11.75 -11.17
CA LYS A 404 26.16 11.81 -10.53
C LYS A 404 26.30 10.82 -9.36
N MET A 405 25.24 10.60 -8.58
CA MET A 405 25.20 9.56 -7.53
C MET A 405 25.26 8.15 -8.13
N LEU A 406 24.54 7.91 -9.22
CA LEU A 406 24.55 6.63 -9.94
C LEU A 406 25.94 6.29 -10.46
N ASN A 407 26.59 7.25 -11.11
CA ASN A 407 27.93 7.06 -11.66
C ASN A 407 29.02 6.78 -10.60
N ARG A 408 28.79 7.24 -9.35
CA ARG A 408 29.63 6.96 -8.18
C ARG A 408 29.28 5.65 -7.46
N CYS A 409 28.34 4.87 -8.00
CA CYS A 409 27.83 3.62 -7.40
C CYS A 409 27.18 3.84 -6.01
N TRP A 410 26.64 5.03 -5.74
CA TRP A 410 25.95 5.32 -4.47
C TRP A 410 24.52 4.79 -4.44
N ILE A 411 23.92 4.66 -5.62
CA ILE A 411 22.55 4.21 -5.81
C ILE A 411 22.45 3.02 -6.77
N GLY A 412 21.51 2.12 -6.49
CA GLY A 412 20.95 1.20 -7.47
C GLY A 412 19.69 1.82 -8.10
N VAL A 413 19.59 1.79 -9.43
CA VAL A 413 18.38 2.27 -10.16
C VAL A 413 17.62 1.08 -10.71
N PHE A 414 16.31 0.99 -10.41
CA PHE A 414 15.42 0.09 -11.14
C PHE A 414 14.08 0.72 -11.57
N CYS A 415 13.82 0.44 -12.85
CA CYS A 415 12.62 0.55 -13.69
C CYS A 415 12.07 1.92 -14.12
N GLU A 416 12.50 2.30 -15.32
CA GLU A 416 11.73 2.99 -16.35
C GLU A 416 10.56 2.11 -16.84
N GLU A 417 9.42 2.15 -16.17
CA GLU A 417 8.14 1.96 -16.86
C GLU A 417 7.46 3.33 -16.90
N LYS A 418 6.90 3.70 -18.06
CA LYS A 418 6.41 5.06 -18.37
C LYS A 418 5.36 5.63 -17.41
N ASP A 419 4.86 4.85 -16.46
CA ASP A 419 3.82 5.24 -15.50
C ASP A 419 4.11 4.78 -14.04
N LYS A 420 5.34 4.38 -13.73
CA LYS A 420 5.73 3.98 -12.35
C LYS A 420 6.58 5.06 -11.66
N PRO A 421 6.43 5.26 -10.33
CA PRO A 421 7.28 6.17 -9.60
C PRO A 421 8.74 5.73 -9.74
N ARG A 422 9.65 6.68 -10.04
CA ARG A 422 11.10 6.42 -10.03
C ARG A 422 11.53 6.17 -8.59
N LEU A 423 12.20 5.05 -8.35
CA LEU A 423 12.66 4.61 -7.03
C LEU A 423 14.20 4.57 -6.98
N LEU A 424 14.76 4.79 -5.80
CA LEU A 424 16.19 4.78 -5.54
C LEU A 424 16.51 3.84 -4.38
N ASP A 425 17.47 2.96 -4.59
CA ASP A 425 18.08 2.19 -3.51
C ASP A 425 19.45 2.82 -3.21
N ILE A 426 19.69 3.19 -1.95
CA ILE A 426 20.92 3.81 -1.48
C ILE A 426 21.68 2.82 -0.61
N HIS A 427 22.98 2.71 -0.81
CA HIS A 427 23.82 1.85 0.04
C HIS A 427 23.87 2.40 1.47
N GLU A 428 23.80 1.57 2.49
CA GLU A 428 23.75 2.03 3.89
C GLU A 428 24.97 2.81 4.34
N LEU A 429 26.15 2.40 3.88
CA LEU A 429 27.37 3.18 4.06
C LEU A 429 27.23 4.64 3.57
N VAL A 430 26.46 4.90 2.51
CA VAL A 430 26.15 6.28 2.08
C VAL A 430 25.26 6.97 3.12
N GLN A 431 24.17 6.34 3.56
CA GLN A 431 23.33 6.92 4.62
C GLN A 431 24.07 7.13 5.94
N LEU A 432 25.01 6.24 6.26
CA LEU A 432 25.88 6.36 7.42
C LEU A 432 26.84 7.54 7.25
N ALA A 433 27.50 7.66 6.10
CA ALA A 433 28.39 8.77 5.82
C ALA A 433 27.64 10.11 5.83
N GLU A 434 26.44 10.18 5.25
CA GLU A 434 25.55 11.35 5.33
C GLU A 434 25.15 11.67 6.77
N ARG A 435 24.85 10.66 7.61
CA ARG A 435 24.59 10.87 9.05
C ARG A 435 25.81 11.47 9.76
N SER A 436 27.00 10.92 9.54
CA SER A 436 28.25 11.48 10.07
C SER A 436 28.53 12.88 9.54
N MET A 437 28.01 13.25 8.36
CA MET A 437 28.07 14.61 7.80
C MET A 437 27.02 15.58 8.38
N THR A 438 26.00 15.06 9.09
CA THR A 438 24.95 15.86 9.73
C THR A 438 25.17 16.15 11.22
N ASP A 439 26.10 15.48 11.88
CA ASP A 439 26.32 15.51 13.34
C ASP A 439 27.05 16.79 13.85
N ASP A 440 26.89 17.93 13.19
CA ASP A 440 27.53 19.20 13.58
C ASP A 440 26.62 20.13 14.38
N ASP A 441 25.31 19.89 14.38
CA ASP A 441 24.32 20.75 15.03
C ASP A 441 22.97 20.03 15.16
N ASP A 442 22.50 19.85 16.40
CA ASP A 442 21.19 19.23 16.69
C ASP A 442 20.06 19.96 15.97
N ASP A 443 20.15 21.30 15.87
CA ASP A 443 19.20 22.11 15.13
C ASP A 443 19.20 21.76 13.64
N SER A 444 20.35 21.44 13.05
CA SER A 444 20.45 21.01 11.66
C SER A 444 19.83 19.63 11.43
N ARG A 445 20.02 18.70 12.37
CA ARG A 445 19.44 17.34 12.33
C ARG A 445 17.92 17.41 12.46
N LEU A 446 17.43 18.11 13.46
CA LEU A 446 16.00 18.34 13.71
C LEU A 446 15.33 19.03 12.54
N LYS A 447 15.96 20.06 11.98
CA LYS A 447 15.45 20.76 10.80
C LYS A 447 15.40 19.87 9.57
N THR A 448 16.38 18.99 9.38
CA THR A 448 16.37 17.98 8.30
C THR A 448 15.20 17.03 8.43
N LEU A 449 14.97 16.50 9.62
CA LEU A 449 13.81 15.67 9.91
C LEU A 449 12.52 16.45 9.72
N GLU A 450 12.43 17.69 10.19
CA GLU A 450 11.25 18.53 10.01
C GLU A 450 10.87 18.66 8.52
N TYR A 451 11.85 18.90 7.64
CA TYR A 451 11.61 18.92 6.20
C TYR A 451 11.21 17.56 5.65
N LEU A 452 11.87 16.47 6.08
CA LEU A 452 11.53 15.10 5.71
C LEU A 452 10.08 14.76 6.07
N LEU A 453 9.67 15.00 7.33
CA LEU A 453 8.32 14.73 7.79
C LEU A 453 7.30 15.58 7.01
N LYS A 454 7.59 16.86 6.73
CA LYS A 454 6.73 17.70 5.87
C LYS A 454 6.54 17.09 4.49
N ALA A 455 7.63 16.66 3.84
CA ALA A 455 7.54 16.04 2.52
C ALA A 455 6.78 14.70 2.53
N LEU A 456 6.98 13.88 3.56
CA LEU A 456 6.22 12.64 3.77
C LEU A 456 4.72 12.93 3.98
N LEU A 457 4.38 13.95 4.78
CA LEU A 457 3.00 14.38 5.02
C LEU A 457 2.30 14.90 3.76
N CYS A 458 3.04 15.46 2.79
CA CYS A 458 2.47 15.85 1.51
C CYS A 458 1.89 14.65 0.74
N TYR A 459 2.40 13.44 0.97
CA TYR A 459 2.13 12.28 0.12
C TYR A 459 1.55 11.04 0.80
N PHE A 460 1.86 10.85 2.08
CA PHE A 460 1.37 9.71 2.84
C PHE A 460 -0.02 10.03 3.37
N THR A 461 -1.11 9.64 2.69
CA THR A 461 -2.47 10.14 2.98
C THR A 461 -3.33 9.15 3.78
N LYS A 462 -4.32 9.62 4.55
CA LYS A 462 -5.34 8.72 5.13
C LYS A 462 -6.32 8.18 4.08
N ASP A 463 -6.48 8.89 2.96
CA ASP A 463 -7.44 8.50 1.94
C ASP A 463 -6.89 7.37 1.06
N THR A 464 -7.08 6.16 1.54
CA THR A 464 -6.75 4.91 0.83
C THR A 464 -7.95 4.33 0.09
N GLY A 465 -9.01 5.12 -0.14
CA GLY A 465 -10.20 4.66 -0.89
C GLY A 465 -9.87 4.18 -2.30
N TYR A 466 -8.78 4.69 -2.89
CA TYR A 466 -8.29 4.30 -4.21
C TYR A 466 -6.98 3.52 -4.13
N MET A 467 -6.88 2.49 -4.97
CA MET A 467 -5.71 1.61 -5.05
C MET A 467 -4.39 2.35 -5.33
N LYS A 468 -4.41 3.47 -6.06
CA LYS A 468 -3.21 4.26 -6.33
C LYS A 468 -2.62 4.88 -5.07
N PHE A 469 -3.46 5.44 -4.19
CA PHE A 469 -3.01 6.02 -2.93
C PHE A 469 -2.61 4.93 -1.94
N HIS A 470 -3.35 3.83 -1.90
CA HIS A 470 -2.96 2.67 -1.11
C HIS A 470 -1.57 2.14 -1.51
N LYS A 471 -1.30 1.95 -2.81
CA LYS A 471 0.02 1.54 -3.32
C LYS A 471 1.11 2.55 -2.96
N LYS A 472 0.82 3.85 -3.08
CA LYS A 472 1.76 4.91 -2.72
C LYS A 472 2.08 4.93 -1.23
N ASN A 473 1.08 4.73 -0.37
CA ASN A 473 1.30 4.61 1.07
C ASN A 473 2.12 3.37 1.42
N LEU A 474 1.87 2.22 0.79
CA LEU A 474 2.68 1.01 1.02
C LEU A 474 4.14 1.23 0.65
N LEU A 475 4.40 1.97 -0.43
CA LEU A 475 5.75 2.36 -0.83
C LEU A 475 6.39 3.33 0.18
N LEU A 476 5.62 4.27 0.72
CA LEU A 476 6.12 5.28 1.66
C LEU A 476 6.25 4.77 3.10
N LEU A 477 5.53 3.71 3.46
CA LEU A 477 5.45 3.16 4.81
C LEU A 477 6.83 2.97 5.47
N PRO A 478 7.80 2.25 4.87
CA PRO A 478 9.10 2.04 5.52
C PRO A 478 9.87 3.36 5.75
N HIS A 479 9.74 4.33 4.84
CA HIS A 479 10.36 5.65 5.01
C HIS A 479 9.73 6.46 6.13
N VAL A 480 8.40 6.38 6.30
CA VAL A 480 7.69 7.06 7.38
C VAL A 480 8.09 6.47 8.73
N GLU A 481 8.13 5.16 8.86
CA GLU A 481 8.57 4.49 10.09
C GLU A 481 10.00 4.86 10.44
N LYS A 482 10.91 4.76 9.47
CA LYS A 482 12.31 5.12 9.69
C LYS A 482 12.48 6.57 10.15
N ALA A 483 11.78 7.50 9.50
CA ALA A 483 11.87 8.92 9.87
C ALA A 483 11.34 9.19 11.29
N ILE A 484 10.24 8.54 11.70
CA ILE A 484 9.65 8.69 13.05
C ILE A 484 10.54 8.05 14.13
N ASP A 485 11.14 6.90 13.85
CA ASP A 485 12.06 6.26 14.78
C ASP A 485 13.30 7.15 15.01
N ARG A 486 13.78 7.81 13.95
CA ARG A 486 14.89 8.77 14.05
C ARG A 486 14.58 10.03 14.85
N VAL A 487 13.35 10.51 14.82
CA VAL A 487 12.93 11.60 15.71
C VAL A 487 13.04 11.17 17.17
N ASN A 488 12.67 9.93 17.48
CA ASN A 488 12.77 9.40 18.84
C ASN A 488 14.22 9.22 19.29
N ASP A 489 15.07 8.64 18.44
CA ASP A 489 16.50 8.47 18.70
C ASP A 489 17.14 9.82 19.09
N LEU A 490 16.87 10.89 18.33
CA LEU A 490 17.40 12.22 18.62
C LEU A 490 16.87 12.82 19.92
N ARG A 491 15.59 12.58 20.28
CA ARG A 491 15.08 13.04 21.57
C ARG A 491 15.76 12.34 22.74
N LEU A 492 16.14 11.07 22.58
CA LEU A 492 16.89 10.31 23.60
C LEU A 492 18.35 10.75 23.69
N GLU A 493 18.94 11.23 22.59
CA GLU A 493 20.29 11.79 22.54
C GLU A 493 20.38 13.24 23.06
N SER A 494 19.27 13.97 23.05
CA SER A 494 19.18 15.39 23.39
C SER A 494 19.38 15.65 24.89
N GLU A 495 20.19 16.66 25.23
CA GLU A 495 20.39 17.13 26.62
C GLU A 495 19.27 18.07 27.13
N LEU A 496 18.24 18.32 26.32
CA LEU A 496 17.10 19.18 26.71
C LEU A 496 16.29 18.59 27.86
N ASP A 497 15.87 19.44 28.80
CA ASP A 497 15.07 19.05 29.97
C ASP A 497 13.66 18.56 29.56
N ASP A 498 13.05 19.20 28.55
CA ASP A 498 11.80 18.75 27.91
C ASP A 498 11.87 18.91 26.38
N PRO A 499 12.39 17.90 25.66
CA PRO A 499 12.55 17.97 24.21
C PRO A 499 11.21 18.04 23.46
N VAL A 500 10.09 17.69 24.09
CA VAL A 500 8.77 17.78 23.45
C VAL A 500 8.24 19.20 23.49
N ALA A 501 8.35 19.86 24.64
CA ALA A 501 7.94 21.26 24.82
C ALA A 501 8.80 22.24 24.00
N GLU A 502 10.09 21.93 23.82
CA GLU A 502 10.99 22.78 23.04
C GLU A 502 10.87 22.56 21.52
N GLN A 503 10.34 21.40 21.08
CA GLN A 503 10.27 21.02 19.66
C GLN A 503 8.84 20.78 19.16
N VAL A 504 7.87 21.58 19.64
CA VAL A 504 6.44 21.37 19.35
C VAL A 504 6.12 21.23 17.86
N SER A 505 6.76 22.01 16.97
CA SER A 505 6.53 21.89 15.51
C SER A 505 6.87 20.49 14.99
N LEU A 506 8.04 19.96 15.37
CA LEU A 506 8.46 18.61 14.97
C LEU A 506 7.56 17.54 15.59
N THR A 507 7.21 17.70 16.87
CA THR A 507 6.28 16.81 17.59
C THR A 507 4.92 16.72 16.89
N LEU A 508 4.37 17.84 16.44
CA LEU A 508 3.08 17.87 15.76
C LEU A 508 3.14 17.20 14.37
N LEU A 509 4.26 17.32 13.65
CA LEU A 509 4.47 16.60 12.38
C LEU A 509 4.56 15.08 12.61
N GLU A 510 5.23 14.67 13.68
CA GLU A 510 5.33 13.27 14.11
C GLU A 510 3.95 12.72 14.47
N ILE A 511 3.16 13.46 15.27
CA ILE A 511 1.78 13.10 15.63
C ILE A 511 0.93 12.90 14.36
N ASP A 512 1.01 13.81 13.38
CA ASP A 512 0.25 13.66 12.12
C ASP A 512 0.66 12.37 11.40
N LEU A 513 1.95 12.08 11.26
CA LEU A 513 2.37 10.82 10.61
C LEU A 513 1.97 9.57 11.41
N LEU A 514 2.07 9.59 12.74
CA LEU A 514 1.62 8.49 13.61
C LEU A 514 0.11 8.22 13.46
N ASP A 515 -0.69 9.28 13.39
CA ASP A 515 -2.13 9.23 13.14
C ASP A 515 -2.45 8.60 11.76
N ARG A 516 -1.67 8.93 10.72
CA ARG A 516 -1.80 8.31 9.40
C ARG A 516 -1.30 6.85 9.38
N LEU A 517 -0.22 6.52 10.09
CA LEU A 517 0.29 5.16 10.25
C LEU A 517 -0.74 4.28 10.97
N GLY A 518 -1.29 4.75 12.08
CA GLY A 518 -2.34 4.05 12.82
C GLY A 518 -3.56 3.74 11.95
N HIS A 519 -3.95 4.69 11.10
CA HIS A 519 -5.00 4.45 10.11
C HIS A 519 -4.62 3.39 9.07
N ALA A 520 -3.40 3.47 8.50
CA ALA A 520 -2.91 2.52 7.51
C ALA A 520 -2.86 1.08 8.08
N TYR A 521 -2.31 0.91 9.28
CA TYR A 521 -2.24 -0.37 9.96
C TYR A 521 -3.61 -0.94 10.34
N SER A 522 -4.53 -0.07 10.77
CA SER A 522 -5.92 -0.47 11.02
C SER A 522 -6.59 -1.04 9.76
N LYS A 523 -6.26 -0.49 8.59
CA LYS A 523 -6.82 -0.93 7.29
C LYS A 523 -6.21 -2.23 6.79
N THR A 524 -4.96 -2.50 7.11
CA THR A 524 -4.25 -3.74 6.73
C THR A 524 -4.45 -4.88 7.74
N GLY A 525 -5.20 -4.66 8.82
CA GLY A 525 -5.46 -5.67 9.86
C GLY A 525 -4.33 -5.82 10.89
N GLN A 526 -3.32 -4.96 10.83
CA GLN A 526 -2.17 -4.89 11.74
C GLN A 526 -2.52 -4.08 12.98
N LEU A 527 -3.47 -4.58 13.75
CA LEU A 527 -4.13 -3.78 14.78
C LEU A 527 -3.24 -3.49 16.01
N GLU A 528 -2.28 -4.35 16.31
CA GLU A 528 -1.31 -4.11 17.40
C GLU A 528 -0.35 -2.98 17.04
N GLN A 529 0.20 -2.97 15.80
CA GLN A 529 0.98 -1.84 15.31
C GLN A 529 0.15 -0.56 15.28
N ALA A 530 -1.12 -0.63 14.84
CA ALA A 530 -2.01 0.52 14.85
C ALA A 530 -2.20 1.10 16.25
N GLU A 531 -2.43 0.23 17.25
CA GLU A 531 -2.58 0.61 18.65
C GLU A 531 -1.31 1.29 19.19
N GLU A 532 -0.14 0.69 18.96
CA GLU A 532 1.16 1.25 19.39
C GLU A 532 1.37 2.67 18.85
N ARG A 533 1.20 2.87 17.53
CA ARG A 533 1.44 4.17 16.90
C ARG A 533 0.46 5.24 17.39
N LEU A 534 -0.81 4.89 17.56
CA LEU A 534 -1.85 5.82 18.02
C LEU A 534 -1.69 6.16 19.50
N ILE A 535 -1.30 5.20 20.34
CA ILE A 535 -0.98 5.46 21.76
C ILE A 535 0.19 6.43 21.86
N ARG A 536 1.27 6.21 21.08
CA ARG A 536 2.42 7.14 21.04
C ARG A 536 1.98 8.55 20.65
N ALA A 537 1.08 8.70 19.68
CA ALA A 537 0.55 10.02 19.31
C ALA A 537 -0.24 10.68 20.46
N VAL A 538 -1.00 9.91 21.24
CA VAL A 538 -1.71 10.42 22.42
C VAL A 538 -0.74 10.79 23.54
N ASP A 539 0.31 10.01 23.77
CA ASP A 539 1.36 10.31 24.76
C ASP A 539 2.09 11.63 24.40
N LEU A 540 2.36 11.88 23.10
CA LEU A 540 2.93 13.15 22.64
C LEU A 540 1.96 14.34 22.81
N PHE A 541 0.66 14.14 22.59
CA PHE A 541 -0.33 15.17 22.94
C PHE A 541 -0.37 15.44 24.44
N ALA A 542 -0.23 14.40 25.26
CA ALA A 542 -0.19 14.54 26.72
C ALA A 542 1.00 15.39 27.16
N ALA A 543 2.17 15.18 26.56
CA ALA A 543 3.34 16.02 26.79
C ALA A 543 3.10 17.48 26.39
N ILE A 544 2.55 17.76 25.20
CA ILE A 544 2.18 19.14 24.78
C ILE A 544 1.18 19.80 25.75
N LEU A 545 0.25 19.02 26.30
CA LEU A 545 -0.78 19.50 27.21
C LEU A 545 -0.32 19.59 28.67
N GLU A 546 0.91 19.16 28.98
CA GLU A 546 1.47 19.03 30.33
C GLU A 546 0.57 18.15 31.22
N THR A 547 0.17 16.98 30.72
CA THR A 547 -0.74 16.03 31.37
C THR A 547 -0.29 14.60 31.06
N THR A 548 -1.01 13.60 31.56
CA THR A 548 -0.77 12.19 31.24
C THR A 548 -1.78 11.68 30.22
N LYS A 549 -1.40 10.65 29.44
CA LYS A 549 -2.36 9.95 28.57
C LYS A 549 -3.56 9.43 29.35
N ASP A 550 -3.34 8.92 30.56
CA ASP A 550 -4.44 8.44 31.40
C ASP A 550 -5.41 9.57 31.75
N GLU A 551 -4.94 10.80 31.98
CA GLU A 551 -5.84 11.95 32.19
C GLU A 551 -6.60 12.37 30.93
N ILE A 552 -6.02 12.17 29.74
CA ILE A 552 -6.73 12.39 28.46
C ILE A 552 -7.80 11.31 28.23
N LEU A 553 -7.47 10.05 28.52
CA LEU A 553 -8.29 8.88 28.18
C LEU A 553 -9.23 8.44 29.31
N GLN A 554 -9.01 8.89 30.54
CA GLN A 554 -9.90 8.70 31.67
C GLN A 554 -10.56 10.04 31.94
N THR A 555 -11.82 10.17 31.51
CA THR A 555 -12.64 11.32 31.92
C THR A 555 -12.72 11.32 33.44
N ARG A 556 -11.94 12.17 34.11
CA ARG A 556 -12.03 12.35 35.56
C ARG A 556 -13.48 12.71 35.92
N GLU A 557 -14.00 12.17 37.02
CA GLU A 557 -15.28 12.60 37.58
C GLU A 557 -15.27 14.09 38.02
N GLU A 558 -14.08 14.71 38.07
CA GLU A 558 -13.86 16.08 38.57
C GLU A 558 -14.33 17.19 37.61
N LEU A 559 -14.37 16.95 36.29
CA LEU A 559 -14.76 17.95 35.28
C LEU A 559 -15.70 17.36 34.22
N PRO A 560 -16.81 18.04 33.86
CA PRO A 560 -17.64 17.66 32.73
C PRO A 560 -16.83 17.60 31.43
N LEU A 561 -17.12 16.61 30.57
CA LEU A 561 -16.38 16.37 29.32
C LEU A 561 -16.27 17.62 28.43
N ASP A 562 -17.34 18.41 28.32
CA ASP A 562 -17.35 19.63 27.51
C ASP A 562 -16.38 20.69 28.07
N SER A 563 -16.32 20.86 29.39
CA SER A 563 -15.39 21.78 30.05
C SER A 563 -13.94 21.32 29.88
N TYR A 564 -13.68 20.00 29.95
CA TYR A 564 -12.36 19.46 29.68
C TYR A 564 -11.95 19.67 28.21
N ALA A 565 -12.87 19.46 27.26
CA ALA A 565 -12.62 19.71 25.85
C ALA A 565 -12.34 21.21 25.56
N GLU A 566 -13.04 22.13 26.23
CA GLU A 566 -12.76 23.58 26.14
C GLU A 566 -11.35 23.92 26.66
N MET A 567 -10.95 23.34 27.79
CA MET A 567 -9.59 23.50 28.32
C MET A 567 -8.52 23.00 27.33
N VAL A 568 -8.70 21.78 26.79
CA VAL A 568 -7.77 21.19 25.81
C VAL A 568 -7.69 22.04 24.55
N TYR A 569 -8.83 22.49 24.01
CA TYR A 569 -8.86 23.37 22.85
C TYR A 569 -8.08 24.66 23.08
N HIS A 570 -8.26 25.32 24.23
CA HIS A 570 -7.56 26.56 24.52
C HIS A 570 -6.06 26.40 24.73
N LYS A 571 -5.60 25.24 25.22
CA LYS A 571 -4.17 24.92 25.26
C LYS A 571 -3.59 24.67 23.85
N LEU A 572 -4.36 24.05 22.96
CA LEU A 572 -3.86 23.63 21.64
C LEU A 572 -3.96 24.69 20.54
N LYS A 573 -4.93 25.60 20.59
CA LYS A 573 -5.25 26.54 19.50
C LYS A 573 -4.11 27.49 19.10
N ASP A 574 -3.17 27.74 20.01
CA ASP A 574 -2.04 28.67 19.78
C ASP A 574 -0.80 27.95 19.22
N HIS A 575 -0.79 26.61 19.20
CA HIS A 575 0.27 25.83 18.58
C HIS A 575 0.07 25.69 17.07
N ASN A 576 1.17 25.62 16.31
CA ASN A 576 1.11 25.61 14.85
C ASN A 576 2.31 24.88 14.22
N ILE A 577 2.07 24.23 13.07
CA ILE A 577 3.10 23.60 12.22
C ILE A 577 3.36 24.34 10.90
N GLY A 578 2.81 25.54 10.75
CA GLY A 578 2.87 26.34 9.52
C GLY A 578 1.55 26.28 8.74
N ASN A 579 1.60 26.29 7.41
CA ASN A 579 0.40 26.08 6.59
C ASN A 579 0.45 24.65 6.02
N PRO A 580 -0.17 23.66 6.69
CA PRO A 580 -0.05 22.26 6.36
C PRO A 580 -0.79 21.85 5.09
N VAL A 581 -1.59 22.75 4.50
CA VAL A 581 -2.31 22.52 3.25
C VAL A 581 -1.41 22.77 2.04
N ILE A 582 -0.51 23.75 2.11
CA ILE A 582 0.42 24.03 1.01
C ILE A 582 1.34 22.82 0.81
N GLY A 583 1.41 22.33 -0.42
CA GLY A 583 2.20 21.13 -0.76
C GLY A 583 1.43 19.82 -0.63
N THR A 584 0.25 19.80 0.00
CA THR A 584 -0.59 18.59 0.04
C THR A 584 -1.07 18.21 -1.35
N VAL A 585 -1.20 16.92 -1.60
CA VAL A 585 -1.81 16.41 -2.82
C VAL A 585 -3.30 16.22 -2.60
N LEU A 586 -4.13 17.01 -3.29
CA LEU A 586 -5.56 16.79 -3.33
C LEU A 586 -5.85 15.50 -4.10
N ASN A 587 -6.72 14.66 -3.53
CA ASN A 587 -7.19 13.48 -4.22
C ASN A 587 -8.40 13.80 -5.10
N ASP A 588 -8.81 12.85 -5.95
CA ASP A 588 -9.90 13.09 -6.89
C ASP A 588 -11.23 13.28 -6.17
N THR A 589 -11.45 12.60 -5.03
CA THR A 589 -12.65 12.79 -4.21
C THR A 589 -12.76 14.21 -3.70
N ASP A 590 -11.65 14.80 -3.25
CA ASP A 590 -11.60 16.20 -2.81
C ASP A 590 -11.95 17.13 -3.97
N ILE A 591 -11.39 16.87 -5.15
CA ILE A 591 -11.64 17.66 -6.36
C ILE A 591 -13.12 17.55 -6.76
N GLU A 592 -13.68 16.35 -6.84
CA GLU A 592 -15.09 16.13 -7.18
C GLU A 592 -16.02 16.74 -6.14
N GLN A 593 -15.69 16.63 -4.85
CA GLN A 593 -16.47 17.25 -3.79
C GLN A 593 -16.46 18.79 -3.88
N MET A 594 -15.31 19.37 -4.20
CA MET A 594 -15.21 20.82 -4.44
C MET A 594 -15.98 21.24 -5.70
N LYS A 595 -15.90 20.45 -6.78
CA LYS A 595 -16.68 20.68 -8.01
C LYS A 595 -18.19 20.61 -7.76
N LEU A 596 -18.65 19.75 -6.86
CA LEU A 596 -20.07 19.70 -6.47
C LEU A 596 -20.52 21.00 -5.79
N GLU A 597 -19.63 21.68 -5.08
CA GLU A 597 -19.93 22.93 -4.38
C GLU A 597 -19.97 24.16 -5.31
N VAL A 598 -18.94 24.34 -6.15
CA VAL A 598 -18.81 25.54 -7.01
C VAL A 598 -19.18 25.30 -8.49
N GLY A 599 -19.38 24.05 -8.89
CA GLY A 599 -19.56 23.66 -10.28
C GLY A 599 -18.24 23.49 -11.04
N GLU A 600 -18.23 22.55 -11.99
CA GLU A 600 -17.02 22.17 -12.74
C GLU A 600 -16.37 23.34 -13.50
N ARG A 601 -17.16 24.31 -13.96
CA ARG A 601 -16.67 25.48 -14.72
C ARG A 601 -15.97 26.52 -13.85
N GLU A 602 -16.32 26.60 -12.57
CA GLU A 602 -15.75 27.58 -11.62
C GLU A 602 -14.58 27.00 -10.84
N PHE A 603 -14.45 25.67 -10.81
CA PHE A 603 -13.34 25.00 -10.15
C PHE A 603 -12.00 25.34 -10.84
N PRO A 604 -10.97 25.79 -10.08
CA PRO A 604 -9.68 26.08 -10.65
C PRO A 604 -9.09 24.80 -11.27
N ASN A 605 -8.44 24.90 -12.43
CA ASN A 605 -7.73 23.76 -13.02
C ASN A 605 -6.49 23.42 -12.16
N LEU A 606 -6.74 22.65 -11.12
CA LEU A 606 -5.75 21.98 -10.30
C LEU A 606 -5.58 20.61 -10.96
N GLY A 607 -4.51 20.43 -11.75
CA GLY A 607 -4.24 19.13 -12.36
C GLY A 607 -4.32 18.05 -11.27
N SER A 608 -5.06 16.96 -11.54
CA SER A 608 -5.24 15.90 -10.56
C SER A 608 -3.88 15.40 -10.07
N HIS A 609 -3.75 15.21 -8.77
CA HIS A 609 -2.52 14.74 -8.10
C HIS A 609 -1.35 15.73 -8.05
N ASN A 610 -1.54 16.99 -8.46
CA ASN A 610 -0.55 18.02 -8.23
C ASN A 610 -0.66 18.59 -6.81
N GLN A 611 0.46 19.05 -6.29
CA GLN A 611 0.51 19.71 -4.99
C GLN A 611 -0.27 21.03 -5.00
N VAL A 612 -0.94 21.34 -3.89
CA VAL A 612 -1.57 22.64 -3.70
C VAL A 612 -0.49 23.72 -3.58
N THR A 613 -0.32 24.52 -4.63
CA THR A 613 0.55 25.71 -4.60
C THR A 613 -0.07 26.83 -3.76
N LYS A 614 0.72 27.82 -3.33
CA LYS A 614 0.20 29.03 -2.65
C LYS A 614 -0.89 29.74 -3.47
N GLY A 615 -0.71 29.82 -4.79
CA GLY A 615 -1.69 30.43 -5.69
C GLY A 615 -2.97 29.61 -5.82
N ALA A 616 -2.85 28.28 -5.89
CA ALA A 616 -3.98 27.36 -5.86
C ALA A 616 -4.76 27.45 -4.54
N TYR A 617 -4.05 27.42 -3.40
CA TYR A 617 -4.67 27.54 -2.09
C TYR A 617 -5.44 28.86 -1.94
N LYS A 618 -4.87 29.98 -2.37
CA LYS A 618 -5.58 31.27 -2.36
C LYS A 618 -6.90 31.20 -3.15
N LYS A 619 -6.88 30.61 -4.36
CA LYS A 619 -8.11 30.41 -5.15
C LYS A 619 -9.13 29.53 -4.44
N LEU A 620 -8.70 28.48 -3.76
CA LEU A 620 -9.60 27.62 -2.97
C LEU A 620 -10.23 28.41 -1.81
N VAL A 621 -9.46 29.27 -1.13
CA VAL A 621 -9.98 30.14 -0.07
C VAL A 621 -10.97 31.17 -0.64
N ASP A 622 -10.65 31.81 -1.77
CA ASP A 622 -11.53 32.79 -2.43
C ASP A 622 -12.88 32.17 -2.85
N LEU A 623 -12.90 30.85 -3.08
CA LEU A 623 -14.10 30.07 -3.45
C LEU A 623 -14.79 29.38 -2.24
N ASN A 624 -14.35 29.64 -1.00
CA ASN A 624 -14.82 28.95 0.22
C ASN A 624 -14.65 27.41 0.19
N LEU A 625 -13.72 26.91 -0.61
CA LEU A 625 -13.34 25.49 -0.68
C LEU A 625 -12.21 25.13 0.29
N ALA A 626 -11.57 26.15 0.86
CA ALA A 626 -10.56 26.02 1.91
C ALA A 626 -10.69 27.15 2.94
N LEU A 627 -10.27 26.87 4.17
CA LEU A 627 -10.27 27.87 5.24
C LEU A 627 -9.14 28.89 5.04
N PRO A 628 -9.34 30.17 5.38
CA PRO A 628 -8.26 31.15 5.48
C PRO A 628 -7.16 30.69 6.45
N GLU A 629 -5.90 31.04 6.15
CA GLU A 629 -4.73 30.58 6.93
C GLU A 629 -4.85 30.91 8.44
N GLY A 630 -5.42 32.06 8.80
CA GLY A 630 -5.64 32.42 10.21
C GLY A 630 -6.59 31.46 10.94
N GLN A 631 -7.71 31.10 10.32
CA GLN A 631 -8.66 30.14 10.88
C GLN A 631 -8.08 28.73 10.92
N LEU A 632 -7.36 28.33 9.86
CA LEU A 632 -6.70 27.03 9.81
C LEU A 632 -5.71 26.86 10.97
N LYS A 633 -4.87 27.88 11.23
CA LYS A 633 -3.90 27.83 12.35
C LYS A 633 -4.57 27.63 13.70
N GLN A 634 -5.69 28.30 13.93
CA GLN A 634 -6.43 28.23 15.20
C GLN A 634 -7.01 26.83 15.48
N ILE A 635 -7.41 26.08 14.44
CA ILE A 635 -8.12 24.81 14.62
C ILE A 635 -7.26 23.57 14.37
N TYR A 636 -6.15 23.70 13.64
CA TYR A 636 -5.44 22.56 13.06
C TYR A 636 -4.97 21.53 14.10
N VAL A 637 -4.34 21.98 15.18
CA VAL A 637 -3.78 21.08 16.20
C VAL A 637 -4.89 20.35 16.97
N THR A 638 -5.96 21.06 17.31
CA THR A 638 -7.14 20.45 17.96
C THR A 638 -7.86 19.49 17.02
N GLU A 639 -7.96 19.81 15.74
CA GLU A 639 -8.51 18.89 14.73
C GLU A 639 -7.63 17.64 14.59
N LEU A 640 -6.31 17.79 14.61
CA LEU A 640 -5.38 16.67 14.58
C LEU A 640 -5.59 15.76 15.80
N MET A 641 -5.73 16.32 17.00
CA MET A 641 -6.06 15.54 18.20
C MET A 641 -7.39 14.81 18.07
N SER A 642 -8.43 15.49 17.58
CA SER A 642 -9.74 14.86 17.29
C SER A 642 -9.59 13.70 16.29
N SER A 643 -8.74 13.86 15.26
CA SER A 643 -8.44 12.81 14.28
C SER A 643 -7.76 11.59 14.90
N THR A 644 -6.72 11.81 15.72
CA THR A 644 -5.96 10.76 16.40
C THR A 644 -6.85 10.01 17.39
N LEU A 645 -7.62 10.72 18.23
CA LEU A 645 -8.53 10.11 19.19
C LEU A 645 -9.65 9.32 18.51
N TYR A 646 -10.17 9.82 17.38
CA TYR A 646 -11.13 9.07 16.57
C TYR A 646 -10.51 7.79 16.00
N ALA A 647 -9.30 7.86 15.44
CA ALA A 647 -8.60 6.70 14.91
C ALA A 647 -8.33 5.65 16.01
N TYR A 648 -7.84 6.10 17.17
CA TYR A 648 -7.59 5.26 18.33
C TYR A 648 -8.89 4.62 18.84
N GLY A 649 -9.91 5.41 19.12
CA GLY A 649 -11.19 4.91 19.63
C GLY A 649 -11.88 3.90 18.69
N ARG A 650 -11.64 3.99 17.38
CA ARG A 650 -12.17 3.02 16.41
C ARG A 650 -11.55 1.63 16.49
N LEU A 651 -10.39 1.45 17.14
CA LEU A 651 -9.82 0.14 17.39
C LEU A 651 -10.77 -0.76 18.19
N TYR A 652 -11.67 -0.16 18.99
CA TYR A 652 -12.74 -0.88 19.68
C TYR A 652 -13.57 -1.76 18.72
N TYR A 653 -13.90 -1.26 17.53
CA TYR A 653 -14.73 -1.97 16.57
C TYR A 653 -13.98 -3.04 15.78
N TYR A 654 -12.67 -2.87 15.60
CA TYR A 654 -11.84 -3.87 14.92
C TYR A 654 -11.52 -5.07 15.82
N HIS A 655 -11.46 -4.84 17.13
CA HIS A 655 -11.18 -5.83 18.16
C HIS A 655 -12.37 -6.12 19.08
N ARG A 656 -13.60 -6.05 18.54
CA ARG A 656 -14.84 -6.19 19.33
C ARG A 656 -14.83 -7.43 20.24
N GLU A 657 -14.40 -8.58 19.72
CA GLU A 657 -14.33 -9.83 20.49
C GLU A 657 -13.28 -9.80 21.62
N LYS A 658 -12.14 -9.11 21.43
CA LYS A 658 -11.11 -8.89 22.47
C LYS A 658 -11.67 -8.04 23.60
N PHE A 659 -12.39 -6.95 23.26
CA PHE A 659 -12.88 -5.98 24.23
C PHE A 659 -14.16 -6.39 24.96
N HIS A 660 -14.86 -7.42 24.49
CA HIS A 660 -15.95 -8.05 25.22
C HIS A 660 -15.47 -8.91 26.41
N GLN A 661 -14.17 -9.20 26.50
CA GLN A 661 -13.60 -9.99 27.60
C GLN A 661 -13.38 -9.12 28.85
N LYS A 662 -13.75 -9.63 30.03
CA LYS A 662 -13.65 -8.90 31.31
C LYS A 662 -12.28 -8.27 31.57
N LYS A 663 -11.19 -8.97 31.21
CA LYS A 663 -9.81 -8.51 31.39
C LYS A 663 -9.45 -7.25 30.60
N ASN A 664 -10.19 -6.92 29.53
CA ASN A 664 -9.91 -5.80 28.63
C ASN A 664 -10.93 -4.65 28.78
N ARG A 665 -11.78 -4.67 29.81
CA ARG A 665 -12.84 -3.65 30.01
C ARG A 665 -12.29 -2.24 30.19
N GLN A 666 -11.18 -2.09 30.91
CA GLN A 666 -10.56 -0.78 31.13
C GLN A 666 -10.09 -0.17 29.80
N GLN A 667 -9.40 -0.96 28.97
CA GLN A 667 -8.96 -0.54 27.65
C GLN A 667 -10.14 -0.17 26.75
N ALA A 668 -11.24 -0.94 26.79
CA ALA A 668 -12.46 -0.63 26.06
C ALA A 668 -13.05 0.74 26.49
N ARG A 669 -13.05 1.05 27.79
CA ARG A 669 -13.49 2.35 28.31
C ARG A 669 -12.61 3.49 27.81
N CYS A 670 -11.28 3.33 27.80
CA CYS A 670 -10.36 4.32 27.25
C CYS A 670 -10.63 4.61 25.76
N LEU A 671 -10.91 3.58 24.97
CA LEU A 671 -11.24 3.73 23.54
C LEU A 671 -12.57 4.48 23.33
N ILE A 672 -13.58 4.21 24.16
CA ILE A 672 -14.87 4.92 24.13
C ILE A 672 -14.70 6.38 24.59
N ALA A 673 -13.90 6.62 25.63
CA ALA A 673 -13.58 7.96 26.11
C ALA A 673 -12.87 8.80 25.04
N ALA A 674 -11.94 8.19 24.28
CA ALA A 674 -11.30 8.84 23.14
C ALA A 674 -12.32 9.29 22.08
N LEU A 675 -13.31 8.45 21.73
CA LEU A 675 -14.39 8.84 20.82
C LEU A 675 -15.24 10.00 21.37
N ARG A 676 -15.54 9.98 22.67
CA ARG A 676 -16.32 11.05 23.32
C ARG A 676 -15.55 12.37 23.28
N LEU A 677 -14.28 12.36 23.65
CA LEU A 677 -13.42 13.55 23.63
C LEU A 677 -13.21 14.07 22.20
N ALA A 678 -12.97 13.19 21.22
CA ALA A 678 -12.85 13.57 19.82
C ALA A 678 -14.08 14.34 19.30
N HIS A 679 -15.28 13.90 19.69
CA HIS A 679 -16.52 14.59 19.34
C HIS A 679 -16.65 15.93 20.07
N ALA A 680 -16.38 15.98 21.37
CA ALA A 680 -16.47 17.19 22.18
C ALA A 680 -15.52 18.28 21.67
N LEU A 681 -14.27 17.95 21.36
CA LEU A 681 -13.31 18.87 20.75
C LEU A 681 -13.83 19.46 19.43
N GLY A 682 -14.43 18.63 18.59
CA GLY A 682 -15.05 19.07 17.34
C GLY A 682 -16.21 20.05 17.53
N ASN A 683 -17.01 19.88 18.60
CA ASN A 683 -18.08 20.81 18.95
C ASN A 683 -17.53 22.14 19.50
N VAL A 684 -16.46 22.08 20.30
CA VAL A 684 -15.77 23.27 20.82
C VAL A 684 -15.20 24.11 19.69
N ILE A 685 -14.53 23.49 18.70
CA ILE A 685 -14.04 24.19 17.51
C ILE A 685 -15.19 24.92 16.79
N ALA A 686 -16.32 24.23 16.55
CA ALA A 686 -17.48 24.83 15.90
C ALA A 686 -18.10 25.99 16.70
N LYS A 687 -18.15 25.86 18.03
CA LYS A 687 -18.67 26.91 18.93
C LYS A 687 -17.78 28.16 18.95
N ASP A 688 -16.45 27.98 18.99
CA ASP A 688 -15.49 29.09 19.11
C ASP A 688 -15.20 29.78 17.77
N THR A 689 -15.15 29.01 16.67
CA THR A 689 -14.69 29.51 15.36
C THR A 689 -15.77 29.57 14.28
N GLY A 690 -16.92 28.92 14.49
CA GLY A 690 -17.92 28.69 13.45
C GLY A 690 -17.52 27.63 12.41
N VAL A 691 -16.33 27.02 12.53
CA VAL A 691 -15.85 25.99 11.59
C VAL A 691 -16.30 24.60 12.03
N HIS A 692 -16.93 23.87 11.11
CA HIS A 692 -17.27 22.47 11.34
C HIS A 692 -16.16 21.56 10.80
N VAL A 693 -15.51 20.81 11.69
CA VAL A 693 -14.45 19.86 11.29
C VAL A 693 -15.02 18.47 11.00
N LEU A 694 -14.49 17.81 9.97
CA LEU A 694 -14.95 16.50 9.48
C LEU A 694 -14.96 15.44 10.60
N HIS A 695 -13.98 15.48 11.50
CA HIS A 695 -13.85 14.49 12.56
C HIS A 695 -15.01 14.53 13.57
N THR A 696 -15.72 15.65 13.72
CA THR A 696 -16.95 15.73 14.52
C THR A 696 -18.01 14.79 13.98
N ILE A 697 -18.33 14.90 12.68
CA ILE A 697 -19.37 14.10 12.06
C ILE A 697 -18.93 12.64 11.87
N LEU A 698 -17.65 12.39 11.57
CA LEU A 698 -17.11 11.02 11.49
C LEU A 698 -17.19 10.29 12.84
N THR A 699 -16.81 10.96 13.93
CA THR A 699 -16.82 10.41 15.28
C THR A 699 -18.25 10.13 15.74
N LYS A 700 -19.19 11.05 15.49
CA LYS A 700 -20.60 10.83 15.78
C LYS A 700 -21.16 9.66 14.95
N ARG A 701 -21.06 9.73 13.61
CA ARG A 701 -21.64 8.77 12.67
C ARG A 701 -21.04 7.37 12.76
N SER A 702 -19.73 7.25 12.89
CA SER A 702 -18.98 5.99 12.73
C SER A 702 -18.32 5.51 14.02
N GLY A 703 -18.46 6.27 15.11
CA GLY A 703 -18.04 5.91 16.45
C GLY A 703 -19.24 5.88 17.39
N LEU A 704 -19.61 7.01 17.96
CA LEU A 704 -20.56 7.09 19.08
C LEU A 704 -21.93 6.50 18.74
N LEU A 705 -22.51 6.80 17.57
CA LEU A 705 -23.80 6.23 17.20
C LEU A 705 -23.76 4.72 16.97
N TYR A 706 -22.59 4.19 16.61
CA TYR A 706 -22.41 2.76 16.44
C TYR A 706 -22.47 2.03 17.80
N LEU A 707 -22.04 2.66 18.90
CA LEU A 707 -22.17 2.12 20.27
C LEU A 707 -23.64 1.90 20.68
N HIS A 708 -24.59 2.65 20.14
CA HIS A 708 -26.02 2.40 20.40
C HIS A 708 -26.48 1.05 19.83
N SER A 709 -25.83 0.58 18.77
CA SER A 709 -26.17 -0.70 18.14
C SER A 709 -25.53 -1.92 18.82
N GLU A 710 -24.58 -1.70 19.74
CA GLU A 710 -23.86 -2.74 20.47
C GLU A 710 -24.77 -3.49 21.45
N ASP A 711 -24.58 -4.81 21.54
CA ASP A 711 -25.33 -5.67 22.46
C ASP A 711 -24.90 -5.52 23.92
N LEU A 712 -23.69 -4.98 24.15
CA LEU A 712 -23.14 -4.74 25.48
C LEU A 712 -23.33 -3.29 25.90
N ASP A 713 -23.49 -3.07 27.20
CA ASP A 713 -23.44 -1.76 27.85
C ASP A 713 -22.00 -1.29 28.10
N GLU A 714 -21.86 -0.12 28.72
CA GLU A 714 -20.56 0.49 29.07
C GLU A 714 -19.76 -0.29 30.13
N ASN A 715 -20.41 -1.23 30.81
CA ASN A 715 -19.79 -2.16 31.74
C ASN A 715 -19.43 -3.48 31.05
N GLY A 716 -19.73 -3.65 29.77
CA GLY A 716 -19.49 -4.88 29.02
C GLY A 716 -20.44 -6.01 29.44
N GLU A 717 -21.64 -5.67 29.90
CA GLU A 717 -22.72 -6.60 30.21
C GLU A 717 -23.79 -6.56 29.12
N LYS A 718 -24.48 -7.68 28.89
CA LYS A 718 -25.49 -7.74 27.82
C LYS A 718 -26.68 -6.86 28.21
N LYS A 719 -27.03 -5.91 27.35
CA LYS A 719 -28.19 -5.04 27.54
C LYS A 719 -29.47 -5.88 27.62
N SER A 720 -30.41 -5.45 28.48
CA SER A 720 -31.78 -5.95 28.43
C SER A 720 -32.41 -5.57 27.08
N ALA A 721 -33.46 -6.29 26.66
CA ALA A 721 -34.16 -5.99 25.42
C ALA A 721 -34.71 -4.56 25.39
N GLU A 722 -35.23 -4.08 26.53
CA GLU A 722 -35.73 -2.71 26.70
C GLU A 722 -34.61 -1.66 26.56
N ALA A 723 -33.47 -1.87 27.23
CA ALA A 723 -32.33 -0.97 27.13
C ALA A 723 -31.74 -0.94 25.71
N ALA A 724 -31.64 -2.12 25.07
CA ALA A 724 -31.19 -2.24 23.69
C ALA A 724 -32.13 -1.49 22.73
N LEU A 725 -33.45 -1.66 22.86
CA LEU A 725 -34.44 -0.93 22.06
C LEU A 725 -34.34 0.57 22.26
N SER A 726 -34.24 1.05 23.50
CA SER A 726 -34.09 2.48 23.81
C SER A 726 -32.89 3.09 23.08
N HIS A 727 -31.72 2.44 23.18
CA HIS A 727 -30.51 2.90 22.49
C HIS A 727 -30.67 2.87 20.97
N LEU A 728 -31.28 1.81 20.41
CA LEU A 728 -31.49 1.70 18.97
C LEU A 728 -32.44 2.77 18.44
N TYR A 729 -33.52 3.11 19.15
CA TYR A 729 -34.41 4.20 18.76
C TYR A 729 -33.74 5.58 18.83
N GLU A 730 -32.88 5.80 19.82
CA GLU A 730 -32.03 7.00 19.89
C GLU A 730 -31.08 7.06 18.69
N GLY A 731 -30.38 5.97 18.39
CA GLY A 731 -29.54 5.86 17.20
C GLY A 731 -30.32 6.11 15.90
N LYS A 732 -31.52 5.54 15.75
CA LYS A 732 -32.42 5.78 14.60
C LYS A 732 -32.71 7.27 14.45
N LYS A 733 -33.08 7.96 15.54
CA LYS A 733 -33.36 9.40 15.56
C LYS A 733 -32.14 10.20 15.13
N GLU A 734 -30.98 9.93 15.71
CA GLU A 734 -29.75 10.67 15.44
C GLU A 734 -29.23 10.48 14.01
N TYR A 735 -29.28 9.26 13.45
CA TYR A 735 -28.94 9.06 12.04
C TYR A 735 -29.94 9.75 11.09
N LYS A 736 -31.21 9.85 11.47
CA LYS A 736 -32.20 10.63 10.72
C LYS A 736 -31.85 12.12 10.71
N THR A 737 -31.38 12.66 11.83
CA THR A 737 -30.83 14.03 11.91
C THR A 737 -29.59 14.18 11.02
N LEU A 738 -28.67 13.21 11.04
CA LEU A 738 -27.48 13.25 10.18
C LEU A 738 -27.83 13.29 8.68
N LEU A 739 -28.87 12.56 8.26
CA LEU A 739 -29.35 12.59 6.88
C LEU A 739 -29.96 13.95 6.48
N GLN A 740 -30.41 14.77 7.44
CA GLN A 740 -30.87 16.13 7.15
C GLN A 740 -29.70 17.06 6.78
N TYR A 741 -28.46 16.74 7.15
CA TYR A 741 -27.30 17.53 6.72
C TYR A 741 -27.05 17.45 5.22
N GLU A 742 -27.55 16.42 4.53
CA GLU A 742 -27.49 16.34 3.06
C GLU A 742 -28.18 17.52 2.37
N VAL A 743 -29.16 18.13 3.02
CA VAL A 743 -29.90 19.29 2.49
C VAL A 743 -29.55 20.59 3.22
N SER A 744 -28.57 20.56 4.12
CA SER A 744 -28.10 21.74 4.85
C SER A 744 -26.91 22.37 4.13
N ASP A 745 -26.76 23.69 4.21
CA ASP A 745 -25.57 24.40 3.72
C ASP A 745 -24.35 24.28 4.67
N VAL A 746 -24.36 23.29 5.58
CA VAL A 746 -23.24 23.07 6.51
C VAL A 746 -22.07 22.42 5.76
N GLN A 747 -20.95 23.11 5.75
CA GLN A 747 -19.70 22.66 5.15
C GLN A 747 -18.77 22.07 6.21
N TRP A 748 -18.19 20.89 5.94
CA TRP A 748 -17.26 20.23 6.84
C TRP A 748 -15.86 20.18 6.25
N PHE A 749 -14.88 20.65 7.03
CA PHE A 749 -13.50 20.77 6.61
C PHE A 749 -12.63 19.69 7.27
N GLN A 750 -11.68 19.15 6.53
CA GLN A 750 -10.58 18.37 7.07
C GLN A 750 -9.28 19.12 6.81
N ARG A 751 -8.58 19.51 7.87
CA ARG A 751 -7.30 20.24 7.80
C ARG A 751 -7.40 21.48 6.92
N GLY A 752 -8.53 22.17 7.01
CA GLY A 752 -8.84 23.37 6.24
C GLY A 752 -9.25 23.16 4.79
N ILE A 753 -9.40 21.93 4.32
CA ILE A 753 -9.93 21.61 2.99
C ILE A 753 -11.36 21.10 3.10
N LEU A 754 -12.28 21.59 2.26
CA LEU A 754 -13.67 21.13 2.23
C LEU A 754 -13.75 19.64 1.88
N LYS A 755 -14.50 18.86 2.67
CA LYS A 755 -14.68 17.40 2.48
C LYS A 755 -16.12 16.93 2.41
N VAL A 756 -17.06 17.65 3.02
CA VAL A 756 -18.49 17.32 2.96
C VAL A 756 -19.26 18.62 2.78
N THR A 757 -20.17 18.63 1.83
CA THR A 757 -21.14 19.71 1.61
C THR A 757 -22.54 19.12 1.41
N LYS A 758 -23.51 19.96 1.07
CA LYS A 758 -24.84 19.55 0.63
C LYS A 758 -24.76 18.52 -0.50
N ASN A 759 -25.67 17.57 -0.47
CA ASN A 759 -25.78 16.48 -1.42
C ASN A 759 -24.54 15.57 -1.54
N ASP A 760 -23.65 15.51 -0.53
CA ASP A 760 -22.55 14.54 -0.53
C ASP A 760 -23.12 13.10 -0.55
N PRO A 761 -22.96 12.37 -1.68
CA PRO A 761 -23.55 11.06 -1.85
C PRO A 761 -22.78 10.00 -1.05
N HIS A 762 -21.50 10.24 -0.73
CA HIS A 762 -20.70 9.35 0.10
C HIS A 762 -21.14 9.43 1.57
N HIS A 763 -21.23 10.64 2.14
CA HIS A 763 -21.74 10.84 3.49
C HIS A 763 -23.12 10.20 3.64
N GLY A 764 -24.00 10.52 2.70
CA GLY A 764 -25.37 10.05 2.73
C GLY A 764 -25.51 8.54 2.63
N SER A 765 -24.71 7.88 1.80
CA SER A 765 -24.77 6.42 1.65
C SER A 765 -24.33 5.70 2.93
N ILE A 766 -23.33 6.23 3.65
CA ILE A 766 -22.91 5.67 4.95
C ILE A 766 -24.00 5.84 6.00
N CYS A 767 -24.60 7.03 6.11
CA CYS A 767 -25.69 7.28 7.05
C CYS A 767 -26.89 6.36 6.78
N ARG A 768 -27.26 6.17 5.51
CA ARG A 768 -28.34 5.25 5.12
C ARG A 768 -28.01 3.79 5.44
N GLU A 769 -26.79 3.34 5.16
CA GLU A 769 -26.31 1.99 5.52
C GLU A 769 -26.49 1.73 7.03
N LYS A 770 -26.03 2.66 7.88
CA LYS A 770 -26.13 2.51 9.34
C LYS A 770 -27.57 2.64 9.86
N PHE A 771 -28.36 3.51 9.25
CA PHE A 771 -29.78 3.64 9.55
C PHE A 771 -30.53 2.33 9.28
N LEU A 772 -30.28 1.69 8.13
CA LEU A 772 -30.88 0.39 7.79
C LEU A 772 -30.45 -0.71 8.76
N PHE A 773 -29.17 -0.73 9.13
CA PHE A 773 -28.66 -1.67 10.14
C PHE A 773 -29.38 -1.53 11.48
N ILE A 774 -29.61 -0.30 11.96
CA ILE A 774 -30.38 -0.06 13.17
C ILE A 774 -31.84 -0.46 13.02
N CYS A 775 -32.49 -0.13 11.90
CA CYS A 775 -33.88 -0.52 11.67
C CYS A 775 -34.04 -2.04 11.69
N LYS A 776 -33.14 -2.77 11.03
CA LYS A 776 -33.11 -4.24 11.08
C LYS A 776 -32.98 -4.73 12.52
N ARG A 777 -32.04 -4.19 13.29
CA ARG A 777 -31.82 -4.56 14.69
C ARG A 777 -33.05 -4.30 15.57
N ILE A 778 -33.76 -3.19 15.35
CA ILE A 778 -35.03 -2.92 16.04
C ILE A 778 -36.07 -3.98 15.66
N LEU A 779 -36.19 -4.32 14.37
CA LEU A 779 -37.11 -5.37 13.89
C LEU A 779 -36.74 -6.78 14.38
N ASP A 780 -35.52 -7.02 14.84
CA ASP A 780 -35.14 -8.30 15.45
C ASP A 780 -35.59 -8.42 16.92
N ILE A 781 -35.86 -7.29 17.61
CA ILE A 781 -36.12 -7.24 19.06
C ILE A 781 -37.55 -6.77 19.39
N GLU A 782 -38.04 -5.76 18.68
CA GLU A 782 -39.33 -5.10 18.94
C GLU A 782 -40.50 -6.06 18.71
N THR A 783 -41.46 -6.10 19.63
CA THR A 783 -42.64 -6.97 19.51
C THR A 783 -43.93 -6.18 19.27
N ASP A 784 -43.93 -4.88 19.52
CA ASP A 784 -45.07 -3.99 19.25
C ASP A 784 -45.28 -3.80 17.74
N ALA A 785 -46.42 -4.27 17.24
CA ALA A 785 -46.75 -4.24 15.81
C ALA A 785 -46.82 -2.81 15.21
N SER A 786 -47.26 -1.82 15.99
CA SER A 786 -47.37 -0.42 15.55
C SER A 786 -45.97 0.18 15.37
N LYS A 787 -45.10 0.01 16.37
CA LYS A 787 -43.71 0.49 16.31
C LYS A 787 -42.91 -0.22 15.21
N ARG A 788 -43.07 -1.55 15.07
CA ARG A 788 -42.47 -2.31 13.97
C ARG A 788 -42.86 -1.75 12.60
N SER A 789 -44.16 -1.46 12.40
CA SER A 789 -44.68 -0.92 11.14
C SER A 789 -44.08 0.46 10.81
N GLU A 790 -43.85 1.30 11.83
CA GLU A 790 -43.18 2.59 11.65
C GLU A 790 -41.71 2.42 11.23
N VAL A 791 -40.97 1.53 11.91
CA VAL A 791 -39.56 1.24 11.61
C VAL A 791 -39.41 0.64 10.20
N GLU A 792 -40.31 -0.26 9.82
CA GLU A 792 -40.36 -0.82 8.47
C GLU A 792 -40.58 0.26 7.40
N ARG A 793 -41.51 1.19 7.63
CA ARG A 793 -41.78 2.30 6.70
C ARG A 793 -40.56 3.19 6.51
N ASP A 794 -39.92 3.58 7.62
CA ASP A 794 -38.71 4.40 7.59
C ASP A 794 -37.56 3.68 6.88
N GLY A 795 -37.34 2.40 7.20
CA GLY A 795 -36.31 1.56 6.56
C GLY A 795 -36.54 1.39 5.06
N LYS A 796 -37.78 1.12 4.61
CA LYS A 796 -38.10 1.03 3.17
C LYS A 796 -37.87 2.35 2.42
N SER A 797 -38.11 3.49 3.05
CA SER A 797 -37.78 4.79 2.46
C SER A 797 -36.27 4.95 2.28
N CYS A 798 -35.51 4.64 3.33
CA CYS A 798 -34.04 4.70 3.33
C CYS A 798 -33.42 3.74 2.30
N LEU A 799 -33.92 2.51 2.20
CA LEU A 799 -33.47 1.49 1.25
C LEU A 799 -33.61 1.97 -0.20
N ARG A 800 -34.75 2.57 -0.56
CA ARG A 800 -34.97 3.12 -1.91
C ARG A 800 -34.03 4.28 -2.24
N ALA A 801 -33.64 5.08 -1.25
CA ALA A 801 -32.68 6.15 -1.46
C ALA A 801 -31.25 5.61 -1.59
N LEU A 802 -30.87 4.62 -0.77
CA LEU A 802 -29.55 3.99 -0.84
C LEU A 802 -29.33 3.28 -2.19
N LYS A 803 -30.33 2.53 -2.69
CA LYS A 803 -30.24 1.87 -4.01
C LYS A 803 -30.03 2.86 -5.15
N ARG A 804 -30.79 3.97 -5.16
CA ARG A 804 -30.59 5.05 -6.14
C ARG A 804 -29.18 5.64 -6.09
N ASN A 805 -28.61 5.80 -4.90
CA ASN A 805 -27.22 6.26 -4.77
C ASN A 805 -26.22 5.25 -5.36
N ILE A 806 -26.42 3.94 -5.12
CA ILE A 806 -25.57 2.88 -5.67
C ILE A 806 -25.63 2.91 -7.20
N GLU A 807 -26.83 2.97 -7.78
CA GLU A 807 -27.07 3.03 -9.23
C GLU A 807 -26.43 4.28 -9.86
N ASN A 808 -26.59 5.45 -9.23
CA ASN A 808 -26.00 6.70 -9.71
C ASN A 808 -24.47 6.74 -9.59
N GLN A 809 -23.88 5.96 -8.68
CA GLN A 809 -22.44 5.87 -8.45
C GLN A 809 -21.75 4.81 -9.33
N GLU A 810 -22.48 3.97 -10.06
CA GLU A 810 -21.91 3.03 -11.05
C GLU A 810 -21.24 3.72 -12.25
N HIS A 811 -21.46 5.02 -12.42
CA HIS A 811 -20.79 5.83 -13.44
C HIS A 811 -19.56 6.58 -12.92
N GLY A 812 -19.25 6.46 -11.62
CA GLY A 812 -18.13 7.16 -10.99
C GLY A 812 -17.67 6.52 -9.68
N GLU A 813 -16.61 5.71 -9.76
CA GLU A 813 -15.59 5.56 -8.71
C GLU A 813 -15.96 4.91 -7.36
N LEU A 814 -17.13 4.30 -7.17
CA LEU A 814 -17.33 3.45 -5.98
C LEU A 814 -16.56 2.13 -6.13
N THR A 815 -15.69 1.78 -5.18
CA THR A 815 -15.07 0.44 -5.18
C THR A 815 -16.16 -0.64 -5.19
N LEU A 816 -16.03 -1.64 -6.05
CA LEU A 816 -16.96 -2.78 -6.16
C LEU A 816 -17.27 -3.37 -4.77
N GLN A 817 -16.26 -3.44 -3.91
CA GLN A 817 -16.40 -3.86 -2.51
C GLN A 817 -17.40 -3.01 -1.71
N ARG A 818 -17.38 -1.68 -1.85
CA ARG A 818 -18.28 -0.81 -1.09
C ARG A 818 -19.72 -0.88 -1.60
N GLY A 819 -19.91 -1.00 -2.91
CA GLY A 819 -21.23 -1.29 -3.49
C GLY A 819 -21.79 -2.62 -2.96
N GLY A 820 -20.94 -3.65 -2.89
CA GLY A 820 -21.30 -4.94 -2.30
C GLY A 820 -21.73 -4.84 -0.82
N ASP A 821 -21.07 -3.99 -0.02
CA ASP A 821 -21.45 -3.75 1.38
C ASP A 821 -22.85 -3.14 1.53
N TYR A 822 -23.18 -2.15 0.68
CA TYR A 822 -24.49 -1.49 0.73
C TYR A 822 -25.60 -2.45 0.32
N LEU A 823 -25.37 -3.27 -0.70
CA LEU A 823 -26.33 -4.28 -1.13
C LEU A 823 -26.50 -5.39 -0.09
N LEU A 824 -25.42 -5.77 0.61
CA LEU A 824 -25.50 -6.73 1.70
C LEU A 824 -26.43 -6.25 2.82
N ILE A 825 -26.37 -4.97 3.20
CA ILE A 825 -27.28 -4.45 4.24
C ILE A 825 -28.72 -4.28 3.72
N CYS A 826 -28.91 -3.91 2.46
CA CYS A 826 -30.23 -3.89 1.81
C CYS A 826 -30.87 -5.28 1.82
N ALA A 827 -30.10 -6.31 1.47
CA ALA A 827 -30.53 -7.70 1.52
C ALA A 827 -30.96 -8.09 2.93
N GLU A 828 -30.12 -7.85 3.94
CA GLU A 828 -30.45 -8.18 5.33
C GLU A 828 -31.68 -7.45 5.87
N PHE A 829 -31.90 -6.21 5.48
CA PHE A 829 -33.12 -5.48 5.83
C PHE A 829 -34.35 -6.10 5.15
N ASN A 830 -34.25 -6.42 3.85
CA ASN A 830 -35.33 -7.08 3.10
C ASN A 830 -35.71 -8.44 3.72
N VAL A 831 -34.74 -9.19 4.25
CA VAL A 831 -35.00 -10.41 5.04
C VAL A 831 -35.83 -10.10 6.29
N ALA A 832 -35.47 -9.06 7.05
CA ALA A 832 -36.18 -8.71 8.28
C ALA A 832 -37.64 -8.29 8.05
N VAL A 833 -37.96 -7.76 6.85
CA VAL A 833 -39.32 -7.38 6.44
C VAL A 833 -39.99 -8.41 5.52
N LYS A 834 -39.44 -9.62 5.42
CA LYS A 834 -39.96 -10.75 4.62
C LYS A 834 -40.14 -10.44 3.12
N GLN A 835 -39.29 -9.58 2.56
CA GLN A 835 -39.21 -9.27 1.13
C GLN A 835 -38.19 -10.19 0.43
N TRP A 836 -38.47 -11.50 0.40
CA TRP A 836 -37.53 -12.55 0.00
C TRP A 836 -36.93 -12.36 -1.39
N GLN A 837 -37.76 -12.05 -2.40
CA GLN A 837 -37.32 -11.82 -3.78
C GLN A 837 -36.27 -10.70 -3.88
N TYR A 838 -36.54 -9.55 -3.25
CA TYR A 838 -35.62 -8.42 -3.24
C TYR A 838 -34.35 -8.71 -2.44
N ALA A 839 -34.47 -9.43 -1.32
CA ALA A 839 -33.31 -9.84 -0.52
C ALA A 839 -32.33 -10.69 -1.34
N ILE A 840 -32.84 -11.63 -2.13
CA ILE A 840 -32.03 -12.49 -2.99
C ILE A 840 -31.36 -11.70 -4.11
N MET A 841 -32.08 -10.80 -4.78
CA MET A 841 -31.49 -9.94 -5.82
C MET A 841 -30.30 -9.15 -5.26
N ASP A 842 -30.48 -8.56 -4.08
CA ASP A 842 -29.44 -7.76 -3.41
C ASP A 842 -28.25 -8.64 -2.95
N TYR A 843 -28.49 -9.85 -2.43
CA TYR A 843 -27.42 -10.80 -2.10
C TYR A 843 -26.64 -11.25 -3.33
N LYS A 844 -27.32 -11.58 -4.44
CA LYS A 844 -26.68 -11.99 -5.70
C LYS A 844 -25.76 -10.91 -6.23
N GLU A 845 -26.25 -9.68 -6.28
CA GLU A 845 -25.48 -8.54 -6.76
C GLU A 845 -24.31 -8.21 -5.81
N SER A 846 -24.51 -8.33 -4.50
CA SER A 846 -23.43 -8.18 -3.51
C SER A 846 -22.31 -9.21 -3.72
N VAL A 847 -22.67 -10.50 -3.92
CA VAL A 847 -21.73 -11.58 -4.23
C VAL A 847 -20.97 -11.31 -5.53
N HIS A 848 -21.68 -10.87 -6.58
CA HIS A 848 -21.10 -10.52 -7.86
C HIS A 848 -20.02 -9.42 -7.70
N ARG A 849 -20.36 -8.30 -7.05
CA ARG A 849 -19.40 -7.20 -6.83
C ARG A 849 -18.21 -7.59 -5.98
N TYR A 850 -18.42 -8.42 -4.95
CA TYR A 850 -17.29 -8.91 -4.15
C TYR A 850 -16.37 -9.87 -4.93
N LYS A 851 -16.90 -10.58 -5.93
CA LYS A 851 -16.13 -11.45 -6.83
C LYS A 851 -15.28 -10.66 -7.82
N GLU A 852 -15.82 -9.55 -8.31
CA GLU A 852 -15.15 -8.64 -9.23
C GLU A 852 -14.19 -7.67 -8.54
N ALA A 853 -14.29 -7.53 -7.22
CA ALA A 853 -13.35 -6.74 -6.44
C ALA A 853 -11.92 -7.30 -6.57
N LEU A 854 -10.95 -6.39 -6.75
CA LEU A 854 -9.51 -6.71 -6.84
C LEU A 854 -9.01 -7.59 -5.67
N THR A 855 -9.61 -7.43 -4.49
CA THR A 855 -9.41 -8.30 -3.33
C THR A 855 -10.77 -8.75 -2.81
N ILE A 856 -11.00 -10.07 -2.80
CA ILE A 856 -12.26 -10.64 -2.33
C ILE A 856 -12.34 -10.48 -0.80
N PRO A 857 -13.34 -9.77 -0.25
CA PRO A 857 -13.53 -9.66 1.20
C PRO A 857 -14.17 -10.94 1.74
N TRP A 858 -13.37 -12.00 1.88
CA TRP A 858 -13.83 -13.37 2.16
C TRP A 858 -14.87 -13.48 3.28
N LYS A 859 -14.72 -12.73 4.38
CA LYS A 859 -15.71 -12.70 5.49
C LYS A 859 -17.07 -12.16 5.07
N LYS A 860 -17.10 -11.09 4.27
CA LYS A 860 -18.34 -10.45 3.80
C LYS A 860 -18.95 -11.23 2.64
N TYR A 861 -18.12 -11.74 1.74
CA TYR A 861 -18.54 -12.66 0.68
C TYR A 861 -19.20 -13.91 1.27
N ALA A 862 -18.58 -14.52 2.29
CA ALA A 862 -19.17 -15.64 3.00
C ALA A 862 -20.52 -15.25 3.62
N ARG A 863 -20.58 -14.12 4.32
CA ARG A 863 -21.83 -13.61 4.92
C ARG A 863 -22.95 -13.40 3.90
N ALA A 864 -22.64 -12.92 2.70
CA ALA A 864 -23.61 -12.75 1.63
C ALA A 864 -24.15 -14.11 1.14
N ILE A 865 -23.27 -15.09 0.91
CA ILE A 865 -23.67 -16.45 0.53
C ILE A 865 -24.50 -17.11 1.63
N THR A 866 -24.07 -17.06 2.88
CA THR A 866 -24.79 -17.69 3.99
C THR A 866 -26.14 -17.03 4.23
N GLY A 867 -26.23 -15.71 4.09
CA GLY A 867 -27.48 -14.96 4.09
C GLY A 867 -28.43 -15.42 3.00
N MET A 868 -27.93 -15.54 1.75
CA MET A 868 -28.72 -16.04 0.62
C MET A 868 -29.21 -17.48 0.84
N MET A 869 -28.37 -18.37 1.39
CA MET A 869 -28.78 -19.75 1.74
C MET A 869 -29.90 -19.76 2.77
N LYS A 870 -29.79 -18.90 3.79
CA LYS A 870 -30.80 -18.77 4.83
C LYS A 870 -32.13 -18.31 4.24
N VAL A 871 -32.11 -17.29 3.37
CA VAL A 871 -33.34 -16.81 2.69
C VAL A 871 -33.96 -17.90 1.84
N GLY A 872 -33.17 -18.65 1.06
CA GLY A 872 -33.70 -19.76 0.26
C GLY A 872 -34.38 -20.83 1.12
N ARG A 873 -33.84 -21.13 2.31
CA ARG A 873 -34.42 -22.08 3.26
C ARG A 873 -35.70 -21.54 3.90
N ASP A 874 -35.65 -20.31 4.41
CA ASP A 874 -36.77 -19.68 5.11
C ASP A 874 -37.93 -19.45 4.14
N TRP A 875 -37.65 -18.99 2.91
CA TRP A 875 -38.66 -18.81 1.85
C TRP A 875 -39.27 -20.15 1.42
N PHE A 876 -38.47 -21.22 1.25
CA PHE A 876 -39.00 -22.55 0.96
C PHE A 876 -39.85 -23.11 2.11
N THR A 877 -39.57 -22.74 3.35
CA THR A 877 -40.37 -23.16 4.51
C THR A 877 -41.70 -22.42 4.56
N ASP A 878 -41.69 -21.12 4.24
CA ASP A 878 -42.89 -20.27 4.19
C ASP A 878 -43.77 -20.58 2.97
N ASP A 879 -43.17 -20.96 1.83
CA ASP A 879 -43.86 -21.25 0.57
C ASP A 879 -43.11 -22.34 -0.25
N PRO A 880 -43.38 -23.63 0.00
CA PRO A 880 -42.64 -24.74 -0.58
C PRO A 880 -42.91 -24.99 -2.08
N ASP A 881 -43.99 -24.43 -2.63
CA ASP A 881 -44.41 -24.63 -4.01
C ASP A 881 -43.88 -23.54 -4.97
N GLU A 882 -43.23 -22.49 -4.45
CA GLU A 882 -42.70 -21.38 -5.24
C GLU A 882 -41.41 -21.79 -6.01
N PRO A 883 -41.45 -21.90 -7.36
CA PRO A 883 -40.32 -22.37 -8.17
C PRO A 883 -39.06 -21.51 -8.02
N SER A 884 -39.25 -20.23 -7.69
CA SER A 884 -38.19 -19.26 -7.42
C SER A 884 -37.33 -19.66 -6.22
N ALA A 885 -37.92 -20.25 -5.17
CA ALA A 885 -37.19 -20.69 -3.97
C ALA A 885 -36.23 -21.85 -4.28
N ILE A 886 -36.67 -22.82 -5.08
CA ILE A 886 -35.84 -23.96 -5.53
C ILE A 886 -34.68 -23.48 -6.41
N GLY A 887 -34.93 -22.55 -7.32
CA GLY A 887 -33.89 -21.95 -8.17
C GLY A 887 -32.80 -21.23 -7.37
N VAL A 888 -33.18 -20.58 -6.27
CA VAL A 888 -32.25 -19.89 -5.36
C VAL A 888 -31.36 -20.87 -4.62
N VAL A 889 -31.93 -21.92 -4.03
CA VAL A 889 -31.16 -22.96 -3.31
C VAL A 889 -30.10 -23.58 -4.23
N ASN A 890 -30.45 -23.84 -5.49
CA ASN A 890 -29.52 -24.38 -6.49
C ASN A 890 -28.42 -23.38 -6.88
N TYR A 891 -28.77 -22.13 -7.15
CA TYR A 891 -27.80 -21.07 -7.43
C TYR A 891 -26.81 -20.86 -6.27
N THR A 892 -27.31 -20.81 -5.03
CA THR A 892 -26.44 -20.59 -3.87
C THR A 892 -25.50 -21.76 -3.62
N ARG A 893 -25.92 -23.00 -3.91
CA ARG A 893 -25.02 -24.17 -3.87
C ARG A 893 -23.88 -24.05 -4.88
N GLN A 894 -24.17 -23.58 -6.10
CA GLN A 894 -23.15 -23.36 -7.12
C GLN A 894 -22.13 -22.29 -6.69
N GLU A 895 -22.59 -21.13 -6.22
CA GLU A 895 -21.68 -20.07 -5.73
C GLU A 895 -20.92 -20.49 -4.46
N ALA A 896 -21.56 -21.25 -3.56
CA ALA A 896 -20.88 -21.79 -2.38
C ALA A 896 -19.79 -22.80 -2.75
N ALA A 897 -19.98 -23.61 -3.80
CA ALA A 897 -18.95 -24.50 -4.33
C ALA A 897 -17.76 -23.71 -4.92
N VAL A 898 -18.03 -22.66 -5.71
CA VAL A 898 -16.99 -21.75 -6.24
C VAL A 898 -16.23 -21.05 -5.11
N PHE A 899 -16.92 -20.64 -4.05
CA PHE A 899 -16.28 -20.08 -2.86
C PHE A 899 -15.35 -21.08 -2.18
N VAL A 900 -15.82 -22.31 -1.92
CA VAL A 900 -15.02 -23.34 -1.23
C VAL A 900 -13.77 -23.71 -2.04
N GLU A 901 -13.84 -23.65 -3.37
CA GLU A 901 -12.66 -23.88 -4.22
C GLU A 901 -11.60 -22.79 -4.01
N ARG A 902 -12.00 -21.52 -3.99
CA ARG A 902 -11.11 -20.35 -4.04
C ARG A 902 -10.76 -19.71 -2.69
N ALA A 903 -11.56 -19.93 -1.64
CA ALA A 903 -11.42 -19.26 -0.35
C ALA A 903 -10.21 -19.77 0.46
N PRO A 904 -9.63 -18.96 1.36
CA PRO A 904 -8.66 -19.44 2.34
C PRO A 904 -9.26 -20.54 3.25
N GLN A 905 -8.44 -21.49 3.70
CA GLN A 905 -8.84 -22.62 4.55
C GLN A 905 -9.75 -22.25 5.75
N PRO A 906 -9.51 -21.16 6.51
CA PRO A 906 -10.39 -20.80 7.63
C PRO A 906 -11.84 -20.51 7.21
N PHE A 907 -12.08 -20.08 5.97
CA PHE A 907 -13.43 -19.79 5.48
C PHE A 907 -14.11 -21.00 4.81
N LYS A 908 -13.35 -21.97 4.29
CA LYS A 908 -13.89 -23.19 3.68
C LYS A 908 -14.72 -24.01 4.68
N ASN A 909 -14.20 -24.16 5.90
CA ASN A 909 -14.85 -24.97 6.94
C ASN A 909 -16.23 -24.43 7.34
N ALA A 910 -16.38 -23.11 7.44
CA ALA A 910 -17.64 -22.48 7.81
C ALA A 910 -18.75 -22.71 6.77
N ILE A 911 -18.39 -22.69 5.48
CA ILE A 911 -19.36 -22.90 4.38
C ILE A 911 -19.66 -24.39 4.17
N ASN A 912 -18.67 -25.29 4.31
CA ASN A 912 -18.90 -26.73 4.19
C ASN A 912 -19.92 -27.27 5.20
N VAL A 913 -19.91 -26.76 6.43
CA VAL A 913 -20.92 -27.07 7.45
C VAL A 913 -22.33 -26.62 7.02
N LEU A 914 -22.44 -25.49 6.32
CA LEU A 914 -23.73 -24.96 5.86
C LEU A 914 -24.25 -25.67 4.60
N ILE A 915 -23.35 -26.04 3.67
CA ILE A 915 -23.69 -26.86 2.49
C ILE A 915 -24.21 -28.24 2.93
N GLY A 916 -23.55 -28.88 3.90
CA GLY A 916 -23.94 -30.19 4.43
C GLY A 916 -25.30 -30.19 5.15
N ASN A 917 -25.75 -29.05 5.65
CA ASN A 917 -27.02 -28.88 6.37
C ASN A 917 -28.16 -28.31 5.49
N ALA A 918 -28.00 -28.21 4.17
CA ALA A 918 -29.02 -27.72 3.26
C ALA A 918 -29.95 -28.85 2.77
N PRO A 919 -31.28 -28.64 2.63
CA PRO A 919 -32.23 -29.69 2.26
C PRO A 919 -31.86 -30.35 0.91
N THR A 920 -31.91 -31.69 0.86
CA THR A 920 -31.58 -32.51 -0.31
C THR A 920 -32.48 -32.11 -1.48
N PRO A 921 -31.95 -31.94 -2.70
CA PRO A 921 -32.77 -31.49 -3.82
C PRO A 921 -33.89 -32.48 -4.09
N LEU A 922 -35.13 -31.99 -4.18
CA LEU A 922 -36.16 -32.73 -4.90
C LEU A 922 -35.74 -32.73 -6.38
N PRO A 923 -35.73 -33.90 -7.06
CA PRO A 923 -35.43 -33.94 -8.48
C PRO A 923 -36.40 -33.01 -9.19
N LEU A 924 -35.88 -32.09 -9.99
CA LEU A 924 -36.66 -31.34 -10.98
C LEU A 924 -37.52 -32.37 -11.72
N GLN A 925 -38.82 -32.39 -11.43
CA GLN A 925 -39.74 -33.19 -12.21
C GLN A 925 -39.63 -32.65 -13.63
N ARG A 926 -38.99 -33.43 -14.51
CA ARG A 926 -39.10 -33.23 -15.95
C ARG A 926 -40.57 -33.05 -16.23
N SER A 927 -40.92 -31.92 -16.82
CA SER A 927 -42.26 -31.64 -17.31
C SER A 927 -42.82 -32.91 -17.95
N LYS A 928 -43.81 -33.52 -17.32
CA LYS A 928 -44.63 -34.51 -18.01
C LYS A 928 -45.24 -33.76 -19.17
N SER A 929 -44.89 -34.20 -20.38
CA SER A 929 -45.58 -33.83 -21.60
C SER A 929 -47.08 -33.93 -21.34
N LEU A 930 -47.77 -32.79 -21.39
CA LEU A 930 -49.22 -32.77 -21.46
C LEU A 930 -49.63 -33.57 -22.71
N PRO A 931 -50.64 -34.45 -22.64
CA PRO A 931 -51.15 -35.11 -23.82
C PRO A 931 -51.79 -34.05 -24.73
N ALA A 932 -51.48 -34.14 -26.02
CA ALA A 932 -52.04 -33.28 -27.05
C ALA A 932 -53.59 -33.26 -26.97
N PRO A 933 -54.24 -32.10 -27.11
CA PRO A 933 -55.69 -32.05 -27.19
C PRO A 933 -56.16 -32.70 -28.50
N PRO A 934 -57.33 -33.37 -28.49
CA PRO A 934 -57.86 -33.99 -29.70
C PRO A 934 -58.25 -32.92 -30.72
N MET A 935 -57.86 -33.19 -31.97
CA MET A 935 -58.30 -32.46 -33.15
C MET A 935 -59.83 -32.44 -33.23
N SER A 936 -60.40 -31.24 -33.30
CA SER A 936 -61.68 -31.00 -33.95
C SER A 936 -61.49 -29.92 -35.00
N LEU A 937 -61.57 -30.35 -36.26
CA LEU A 937 -61.78 -29.51 -37.43
C LEU A 937 -63.12 -28.80 -37.31
N GLU A 938 -63.14 -27.48 -37.45
CA GLU A 938 -64.12 -26.76 -38.25
C GLU A 938 -63.63 -25.32 -38.53
N SER A 939 -63.65 -24.99 -39.82
CA SER A 939 -63.45 -23.70 -40.51
C SER A 939 -64.41 -22.62 -39.98
N GLU A 940 -64.18 -21.30 -40.00
CA GLU A 940 -63.71 -20.38 -41.05
C GLU A 940 -63.72 -18.91 -40.46
N PRO A 941 -63.51 -17.81 -41.23
CA PRO A 941 -62.29 -17.00 -41.24
C PRO A 941 -62.35 -15.61 -40.55
N LEU A 942 -61.16 -15.02 -40.47
CA LEU A 942 -60.76 -13.65 -40.12
C LEU A 942 -61.75 -12.50 -40.44
N THR A 943 -61.90 -11.60 -39.45
CA THR A 943 -62.13 -10.16 -39.65
C THR A 943 -61.28 -9.36 -38.64
N PRO A 944 -60.42 -8.43 -39.11
CA PRO A 944 -59.90 -7.33 -38.29
C PRO A 944 -60.58 -6.00 -38.72
N PRO A 945 -60.32 -4.83 -38.07
CA PRO A 945 -59.96 -4.49 -36.69
C PRO A 945 -60.87 -3.36 -36.11
N MET A 946 -60.58 -2.85 -34.90
CA MET A 946 -60.63 -1.42 -34.47
C MET A 946 -60.98 -1.27 -32.97
N LEU A 947 -59.99 -1.05 -32.11
CA LEU A 947 -59.60 0.24 -31.51
C LEU A 947 -58.48 0.04 -30.50
#